data_AF-H3GBB5-F1
#
_entry.id   AF-H3GBB5-F1
#
_cell.length_a   1.000
_cell.length_b   1.000
_cell.length_c   1.000
_cell.angle_alpha   90.00
_cell.angle_beta   90.00
_cell.angle_gamma   90.00
#
_symmetry.space_group_name_H-M   'P 1'
#
loop_
_entity.id
_entity.type
_entity.pdbx_description
1 polymer ?
#
loop_
_entity_poly.entity_id
_entity_poly.type
_entity_poly.pdbx_seq_one_letter_code
_entity_poly.pdbx_strand_id
1 'polypeptide(L)'
;MAKTTNAAPTIKRLPLSRNWVALAVIPAIVALVAAVWTPPDWLQHRLVDLIGSAEPAAAANATAPPPADELLVDKYESEVVTIDTHPLLVGAQLECPDVRPTGEGLTHVELVLGQKQQLQAQDRVFFMLNGQNEGIFLPWIYRQDEDACLLELAQMAAEHLGADPDRMANGMKLFSIDGLPILTAHELNTQRIAHVLLDGQLWVWPGVKVGYVREIEGCTVTTQSLHPKVFTVEGFFSQEEADAIIAEGVDHLARSPVDSVDAEDGYHADRTSFTAFLDDTQFTRNFRVRSARIARLPSPSYTERMQLVRYETGQFFRQHEDYFDSKVFLRSKQLTADEFEAWIDWAAVKIEELRQEHGDNVIPVEFLPGGVMFPDAQSTTIFHHALLTGFMEDAGATNFFWEHADVEWEAWINENLKREADNIMGPILESKGYMLPFIVKSWEHRAGLPELVYSFPKLPVSAISHYFRWVRWAKERVQTLLDTQADTVPKPVRPEGEDYPTFYMSFQSRLVGYILEDYSEELLVEVLTAELHMWLVENQDNNDALLEVLRNSPRAFDLVVEAWTKRAGSLFAYEKPTYLHHFEPNRFATLFLYLNDCPEGGETVFPYSKERVVTGIEREGMDECSEGLAVPPVKLTASFFYSQTPMNGLDPASLHGGCPPAKGLKYGANSFMWNADADEGANIWGMGEDFKEEINGKKQSRGIKNDRPAFTMGHTASVNRQRRSTTGTLYGEPAGAAAAPRGSYTPAQMQALYLSRGRPDMAFMSNQGRVPVDVPELQQTCTVKNHVNLKKASLKLQQSPTHPQQYALEFQFDATKPCRISVFLVAAETVDADTGSSSFALVHEDKNPVLVEHFPSGLGQSFSLNGIEAEEEVAKEEDQEKHGPPLPLLDLSTYNPDEMVYKTGTMQYPLIIVLEVSSTRKSPQSQSTFCTFVKKGEDCWDIKMLKQKILVDGLTYELQEIYGIDGSVAAAPKAGGAAGGGQADTNHATKDEIEIPEGAECIICLCEPRNTTILPCRHMCLCSECAEALRKSSSTCPICRTNVEALLQIRVEAKETTTTEAEDDAKTEVEDSK
;
A
#
# COMPACT_ATOMS: atom_id res chain seq x y z
N MET A 1 -50.67 68.63 15.63
CA MET A 1 -51.50 69.38 16.62
C MET A 1 -51.78 68.46 17.80
N ALA A 2 -51.52 68.95 19.03
CA ALA A 2 -52.01 68.52 20.37
C ALA A 2 -51.98 67.01 20.75
N LYS A 3 -51.13 66.55 21.69
CA LYS A 3 -51.16 66.64 23.18
C LYS A 3 -51.97 65.53 23.89
N THR A 4 -51.22 64.60 24.52
CA THR A 4 -51.24 64.18 25.96
C THR A 4 -52.59 63.94 26.68
N THR A 5 -52.79 62.77 27.33
CA THR A 5 -52.60 62.50 28.80
C THR A 5 -53.37 61.28 29.34
N ASN A 6 -52.65 60.41 30.04
CA ASN A 6 -52.91 59.64 31.28
C ASN A 6 -54.31 59.52 31.94
N ALA A 7 -54.65 58.25 32.22
CA ALA A 7 -54.92 57.61 33.53
C ALA A 7 -56.29 57.65 34.27
N ALA A 8 -56.88 56.44 34.36
CA ALA A 8 -57.49 55.73 35.52
C ALA A 8 -58.79 56.31 36.18
N PRO A 9 -59.51 55.62 37.12
CA PRO A 9 -59.34 54.26 37.68
C PRO A 9 -60.64 53.42 37.96
N THR A 10 -60.48 52.09 38.07
CA THR A 10 -61.00 51.09 39.07
C THR A 10 -62.49 51.07 39.56
N ILE A 11 -63.11 49.97 40.04
CA ILE A 11 -62.67 48.97 41.05
C ILE A 11 -63.79 47.91 41.34
N LYS A 12 -63.38 46.72 41.84
CA LYS A 12 -64.03 45.81 42.85
C LYS A 12 -65.00 44.72 42.35
N ARG A 13 -64.99 43.46 42.84
CA ARG A 13 -64.39 42.77 44.04
C ARG A 13 -64.79 41.28 43.95
N LEU A 14 -64.14 40.24 44.50
CA LEU A 14 -63.70 39.84 45.88
C LEU A 14 -63.19 38.35 45.73
N PRO A 15 -62.54 37.67 46.71
CA PRO A 15 -61.33 38.05 47.45
C PRO A 15 -60.35 36.90 47.86
N LEU A 16 -59.08 37.28 48.07
CA LEU A 16 -58.11 36.92 49.14
C LEU A 16 -57.98 35.47 49.70
N SER A 17 -56.74 34.96 49.65
CA SER A 17 -55.84 34.91 50.83
C SER A 17 -54.37 34.65 50.42
N ARG A 18 -53.47 35.62 50.65
CA ARG A 18 -52.36 35.63 51.63
C ARG A 18 -51.11 34.78 51.30
N ASN A 19 -50.05 35.54 50.99
CA ASN A 19 -48.65 35.36 51.37
C ASN A 19 -47.87 34.23 50.68
N TRP A 20 -46.92 34.54 49.80
CA TRP A 20 -45.56 35.03 50.14
C TRP A 20 -44.87 34.15 51.20
N VAL A 21 -44.53 32.90 50.83
CA VAL A 21 -43.42 32.13 51.43
C VAL A 21 -42.67 31.22 50.41
N ALA A 22 -43.23 30.83 49.26
CA ALA A 22 -42.62 29.74 48.46
C ALA A 22 -41.49 30.12 47.47
N LEU A 23 -40.98 31.36 47.47
CA LEU A 23 -39.84 31.76 46.61
C LEU A 23 -38.52 31.97 47.37
N ALA A 24 -38.49 31.55 48.64
CA ALA A 24 -37.27 31.46 49.45
C ALA A 24 -36.90 30.00 49.82
N VAL A 25 -37.60 29.00 49.27
CA VAL A 25 -37.42 27.58 49.65
C VAL A 25 -36.68 26.76 48.59
N ILE A 26 -36.49 27.28 47.38
CA ILE A 26 -35.69 26.58 46.35
C ILE A 26 -34.18 26.59 46.71
N PRO A 27 -33.59 27.67 47.25
CA PRO A 27 -32.20 27.61 47.75
C PRO A 27 -32.07 26.76 49.02
N ALA A 28 -33.13 26.63 49.82
CA ALA A 28 -33.13 25.85 51.05
C ALA A 28 -33.32 24.35 50.81
N ILE A 29 -34.03 23.94 49.76
CA ILE A 29 -34.14 22.52 49.34
C ILE A 29 -32.84 22.08 48.66
N VAL A 30 -32.19 22.95 47.87
CA VAL A 30 -30.85 22.67 47.33
C VAL A 30 -29.81 22.60 48.47
N ALA A 31 -29.91 23.44 49.50
CA ALA A 31 -29.04 23.36 50.68
C ALA A 31 -29.34 22.14 51.59
N LEU A 32 -30.59 21.67 51.67
CA LEU A 32 -30.95 20.44 52.41
C LEU A 32 -30.57 19.16 51.67
N VAL A 33 -30.57 19.18 50.33
CA VAL A 33 -30.04 18.07 49.51
C VAL A 33 -28.51 18.05 49.55
N ALA A 34 -27.85 19.21 49.60
CA ALA A 34 -26.40 19.31 49.83
C ALA A 34 -25.97 18.93 51.27
N ALA A 35 -26.84 19.08 52.27
CA ALA A 35 -26.54 18.70 53.66
C ALA A 35 -26.72 17.19 53.96
N VAL A 36 -27.33 16.43 53.05
CA VAL A 36 -27.47 14.96 53.16
C VAL A 36 -26.52 14.22 52.20
N TRP A 37 -25.79 14.97 51.35
CA TRP A 37 -24.73 14.43 50.52
C TRP A 37 -23.38 14.62 51.21
N THR A 38 -23.06 13.72 52.14
CA THR A 38 -21.66 13.49 52.47
C THR A 38 -21.02 12.83 51.25
N PRO A 39 -20.01 13.46 50.60
CA PRO A 39 -19.29 12.77 49.54
C PRO A 39 -18.65 11.50 50.12
N PRO A 40 -18.53 10.42 49.33
CA PRO A 40 -17.94 9.19 49.82
C PRO A 40 -16.52 9.44 50.36
N ASP A 41 -16.07 8.70 51.36
CA ASP A 41 -14.80 8.94 52.08
C ASP A 41 -13.57 9.07 51.16
N TRP A 42 -13.60 8.48 49.95
CA TRP A 42 -12.54 8.62 48.94
C TRP A 42 -12.39 10.05 48.38
N LEU A 43 -13.45 10.88 48.38
CA LEU A 43 -13.39 12.28 47.96
C LEU A 43 -12.86 13.19 49.08
N GLN A 44 -13.11 12.82 50.35
CA GLN A 44 -12.65 13.60 51.51
C GLN A 44 -11.16 13.36 51.80
N HIS A 45 -10.68 12.12 51.63
CA HIS A 45 -9.24 11.82 51.75
C HIS A 45 -8.41 12.48 50.65
N ARG A 46 -8.92 12.54 49.41
CA ARG A 46 -8.22 13.24 48.32
C ARG A 46 -8.22 14.76 48.44
N LEU A 47 -9.24 15.37 49.03
CA LEU A 47 -9.26 16.83 49.26
C LEU A 47 -8.24 17.26 50.32
N VAL A 48 -7.93 16.42 51.32
CA VAL A 48 -6.91 16.73 52.32
C VAL A 48 -5.49 16.54 51.76
N ASP A 49 -5.29 15.57 50.86
CA ASP A 49 -4.00 15.38 50.18
C ASP A 49 -3.75 16.38 49.03
N LEU A 50 -4.79 16.85 48.33
CA LEU A 50 -4.69 17.93 47.32
C LEU A 50 -4.48 19.33 47.93
N ILE A 51 -4.86 19.55 49.19
CA ILE A 51 -4.70 20.84 49.87
C ILE A 51 -3.34 20.91 50.61
N GLY A 52 -2.67 19.79 50.85
CA GLY A 52 -1.39 19.72 51.56
C GLY A 52 -0.14 20.14 50.75
N SER A 53 -0.26 20.33 49.44
CA SER A 53 0.89 20.59 48.55
C SER A 53 0.75 21.83 47.66
N ALA A 54 -0.28 22.65 47.82
CA ALA A 54 -0.46 23.88 47.05
C ALA A 54 -0.35 25.14 47.93
N GLU A 55 0.79 25.83 47.85
CA GLU A 55 0.78 27.28 48.07
C GLU A 55 0.09 27.98 46.88
N PRO A 56 -0.63 29.10 47.10
CA PRO A 56 -1.86 29.40 46.39
C PRO A 56 -1.64 30.09 45.04
N ALA A 57 -2.16 29.48 43.97
CA ALA A 57 -2.46 30.19 42.73
C ALA A 57 -3.62 31.18 42.99
N ALA A 58 -3.31 32.46 42.88
CA ALA A 58 -4.28 33.54 43.01
C ALA A 58 -5.40 33.41 41.98
N ALA A 59 -6.64 33.61 42.43
CA ALA A 59 -7.81 33.73 41.57
C ALA A 59 -7.59 34.82 40.51
N ALA A 60 -7.39 34.42 39.26
CA ALA A 60 -7.44 35.32 38.12
C ALA A 60 -8.91 35.48 37.71
N ASN A 61 -9.47 36.63 38.08
CA ASN A 61 -10.62 37.21 37.40
C ASN A 61 -10.37 37.21 35.89
N ALA A 62 -11.44 37.06 35.10
CA ALA A 62 -11.46 37.29 33.67
C ALA A 62 -10.75 38.63 33.35
N THR A 63 -9.52 38.52 32.86
CA THR A 63 -8.70 39.64 32.42
C THR A 63 -7.91 39.14 31.21
N ALA A 64 -7.76 40.01 30.21
CA ALA A 64 -7.19 39.82 28.87
C ALA A 64 -6.03 38.79 28.76
N PRO A 65 -5.84 38.16 27.57
CA PRO A 65 -4.77 37.19 27.35
C PRO A 65 -3.41 37.76 27.77
N PRO A 66 -2.54 36.96 28.39
CA PRO A 66 -1.23 37.43 28.82
C PRO A 66 -0.41 37.91 27.62
N PRO A 67 0.50 38.88 27.81
CA PRO A 67 1.30 39.39 26.71
C PRO A 67 2.21 38.29 26.15
N ALA A 68 2.33 38.27 24.82
CA ALA A 68 3.27 37.43 24.08
C ALA A 68 4.72 37.74 24.51
N ASP A 69 5.33 36.83 25.29
CA ASP A 69 6.77 36.49 25.28
C ASP A 69 7.15 35.54 26.46
N GLU A 70 6.35 34.51 26.75
CA GLU A 70 6.95 33.28 27.29
C GLU A 70 7.55 32.54 26.10
N LEU A 71 8.89 32.54 26.02
CA LEU A 71 9.63 31.75 25.05
C LEU A 71 9.13 30.31 25.13
N LEU A 72 8.44 29.85 24.09
CA LEU A 72 8.02 28.46 23.96
C LEU A 72 9.27 27.58 24.05
N VAL A 73 9.39 26.83 25.14
CA VAL A 73 10.51 25.92 25.34
C VAL A 73 10.44 24.76 24.36
N ASP A 74 11.60 24.18 24.06
CA ASP A 74 11.67 22.97 23.25
C ASP A 74 10.75 21.89 23.81
N LYS A 75 10.13 21.10 22.93
CA LYS A 75 9.19 20.05 23.34
C LYS A 75 9.81 19.10 24.36
N TYR A 76 11.08 18.71 24.19
CA TYR A 76 11.78 17.80 25.10
C TYR A 76 12.23 18.45 26.41
N GLU A 77 12.13 19.77 26.53
CA GLU A 77 12.33 20.53 27.77
C GLU A 77 10.99 20.87 28.46
N SER A 78 9.87 20.39 27.92
CA SER A 78 8.51 20.69 28.39
C SER A 78 7.79 19.46 28.94
N GLU A 79 6.68 19.68 29.64
CA GLU A 79 5.82 18.60 30.14
C GLU A 79 5.10 17.81 29.03
N VAL A 80 5.17 18.25 27.77
CA VAL A 80 4.54 17.56 26.64
C VAL A 80 5.11 16.15 26.46
N VAL A 81 6.40 15.94 26.73
CA VAL A 81 7.07 14.62 26.59
C VAL A 81 7.03 13.78 27.86
N THR A 82 6.51 14.32 28.96
CA THR A 82 6.34 13.55 30.20
C THR A 82 5.41 12.37 29.94
N ILE A 83 5.75 11.20 30.49
CA ILE A 83 4.99 9.97 30.34
C ILE A 83 4.36 9.57 31.67
N ASP A 84 3.05 9.40 31.71
CA ASP A 84 2.36 8.76 32.81
C ASP A 84 2.64 7.25 32.75
N THR A 85 3.64 6.80 33.51
CA THR A 85 4.07 5.40 33.49
C THR A 85 3.07 4.53 34.24
N HIS A 86 2.55 3.51 33.55
CA HIS A 86 1.71 2.48 34.14
C HIS A 86 2.50 1.17 34.21
N PRO A 87 3.07 0.81 35.37
CA PRO A 87 3.87 -0.41 35.48
C PRO A 87 3.03 -1.64 35.21
N LEU A 88 3.67 -2.68 34.67
CA LEU A 88 3.06 -4.01 34.58
C LEU A 88 2.86 -4.57 35.98
N LEU A 89 1.80 -5.35 36.17
CA LEU A 89 1.56 -6.07 37.40
C LEU A 89 2.70 -7.05 37.68
N VAL A 90 3.14 -7.11 38.93
CA VAL A 90 4.22 -7.99 39.39
C VAL A 90 3.59 -9.12 40.20
N GLY A 91 3.96 -10.35 39.87
CA GLY A 91 3.42 -11.55 40.54
C GLY A 91 3.91 -11.72 41.97
N ALA A 92 3.19 -12.52 42.74
CA ALA A 92 3.51 -12.78 44.13
C ALA A 92 4.60 -13.85 44.29
N GLN A 93 5.34 -13.78 45.41
CA GLN A 93 6.00 -14.96 46.01
C GLN A 93 5.07 -15.69 47.00
N LEU A 94 3.80 -15.28 47.07
CA LEU A 94 2.77 -15.79 47.97
C LEU A 94 1.83 -16.74 47.23
N GLU A 95 1.21 -17.69 47.95
CA GLU A 95 0.15 -18.54 47.40
C GLU A 95 -1.14 -17.73 47.25
N CYS A 96 -1.51 -17.40 46.02
CA CYS A 96 -2.78 -16.75 45.70
C CYS A 96 -3.94 -17.76 45.66
N PRO A 97 -5.18 -17.37 46.01
CA PRO A 97 -6.34 -18.26 45.93
C PRO A 97 -6.55 -18.84 44.52
N ASP A 98 -6.97 -20.10 44.42
CA ASP A 98 -7.43 -20.67 43.13
C ASP A 98 -8.75 -20.01 42.75
N VAL A 99 -8.70 -19.11 41.76
CA VAL A 99 -9.84 -18.34 41.27
C VAL A 99 -10.31 -18.97 39.97
N ARG A 100 -11.59 -19.34 39.89
CA ARG A 100 -12.21 -19.82 38.65
C ARG A 100 -13.41 -18.96 38.27
N PRO A 101 -13.73 -18.82 36.98
CA PRO A 101 -14.91 -18.10 36.54
C PRO A 101 -16.19 -18.63 37.19
N THR A 102 -17.09 -17.70 37.49
CA THR A 102 -18.43 -18.00 38.01
C THR A 102 -19.48 -17.69 36.94
N GLY A 103 -20.20 -18.71 36.47
CA GLY A 103 -21.19 -18.61 35.39
C GLY A 103 -20.89 -19.52 34.20
N GLU A 104 -21.82 -19.64 33.25
CA GLU A 104 -21.72 -20.53 32.09
C GLU A 104 -21.31 -19.81 30.78
N GLY A 105 -21.02 -18.50 30.80
CA GLY A 105 -20.63 -17.77 29.60
C GLY A 105 -20.29 -16.29 29.80
N LEU A 106 -20.06 -15.59 28.69
CA LEU A 106 -19.78 -14.16 28.64
C LEU A 106 -21.03 -13.36 29.05
N THR A 107 -20.82 -12.28 29.81
CA THR A 107 -21.85 -11.33 30.23
C THR A 107 -21.56 -9.96 29.65
N HIS A 108 -22.59 -9.30 29.11
CA HIS A 108 -22.45 -7.94 28.60
C HIS A 108 -22.35 -6.90 29.74
N VAL A 109 -21.41 -5.96 29.62
CA VAL A 109 -21.05 -4.97 30.66
C VAL A 109 -22.23 -4.11 31.10
N GLU A 110 -23.17 -3.82 30.22
CA GLU A 110 -24.37 -3.04 30.56
C GLU A 110 -25.15 -3.64 31.74
N LEU A 111 -25.17 -4.97 31.86
CA LEU A 111 -25.85 -5.67 32.95
C LEU A 111 -25.11 -5.54 34.28
N VAL A 112 -23.87 -5.05 34.26
CA VAL A 112 -22.96 -4.98 35.41
C VAL A 112 -22.73 -3.53 35.86
N LEU A 113 -22.87 -2.56 34.95
CA LEU A 113 -22.74 -1.14 35.25
C LEU A 113 -23.69 -0.72 36.39
N GLY A 114 -23.17 0.04 37.34
CA GLY A 114 -23.91 0.48 38.53
C GLY A 114 -24.08 -0.59 39.62
N GLN A 115 -23.64 -1.84 39.41
CA GLN A 115 -23.80 -2.93 40.38
C GLN A 115 -22.60 -3.10 41.34
N LYS A 116 -21.73 -2.09 41.50
CA LYS A 116 -20.50 -2.18 42.31
C LYS A 116 -20.75 -2.75 43.72
N GLN A 117 -21.80 -2.29 44.41
CA GLN A 117 -22.16 -2.76 45.76
C GLN A 117 -22.62 -4.22 45.78
N GLN A 118 -23.35 -4.65 44.75
CA GLN A 118 -23.80 -6.03 44.62
C GLN A 118 -22.62 -6.97 44.34
N LEU A 119 -21.72 -6.58 43.44
CA LEU A 119 -20.49 -7.34 43.17
C LEU A 119 -19.62 -7.46 44.43
N GLN A 120 -19.49 -6.37 45.19
CA GLN A 120 -18.78 -6.39 46.47
C GLN A 120 -19.46 -7.32 47.49
N ALA A 121 -20.79 -7.30 47.61
CA ALA A 121 -21.52 -8.18 48.52
C ALA A 121 -21.49 -9.67 48.11
N GLN A 122 -21.20 -9.95 46.84
CA GLN A 122 -21.07 -11.30 46.30
C GLN A 122 -19.61 -11.77 46.23
N ASP A 123 -18.66 -10.94 46.67
CA ASP A 123 -17.22 -11.17 46.52
C ASP A 123 -16.84 -11.51 45.08
N ARG A 124 -17.30 -10.70 44.11
CA ARG A 124 -17.00 -10.86 42.68
C ARG A 124 -16.39 -9.60 42.09
N VAL A 125 -15.60 -9.79 41.05
CA VAL A 125 -15.10 -8.73 40.16
C VAL A 125 -15.41 -9.15 38.72
N PHE A 126 -15.86 -8.19 37.92
CA PHE A 126 -16.14 -8.39 36.51
C PHE A 126 -14.94 -7.95 35.67
N PHE A 127 -14.46 -8.83 34.80
CA PHE A 127 -13.29 -8.61 33.95
C PHE A 127 -13.65 -8.64 32.48
N MET A 128 -13.04 -7.75 31.70
CA MET A 128 -13.11 -7.69 30.24
C MET A 128 -11.70 -7.54 29.65
N LEU A 129 -11.54 -7.78 28.35
CA LEU A 129 -10.34 -7.34 27.64
C LEU A 129 -10.49 -5.87 27.20
N ASN A 130 -9.37 -5.20 26.97
CA ASN A 130 -9.32 -3.80 26.51
C ASN A 130 -10.30 -3.51 25.35
N GLY A 131 -11.11 -2.46 25.49
CA GLY A 131 -12.10 -2.03 24.49
C GLY A 131 -13.32 -2.95 24.28
N GLN A 132 -13.41 -4.09 24.97
CA GLN A 132 -14.51 -5.04 24.84
C GLN A 132 -15.72 -4.68 25.72
N ASN A 133 -16.89 -5.18 25.32
CA ASN A 133 -18.14 -4.98 26.07
C ASN A 133 -18.61 -6.24 26.81
N GLU A 134 -17.95 -7.38 26.58
CA GLU A 134 -18.30 -8.66 27.17
C GLU A 134 -17.17 -9.18 28.06
N GLY A 135 -17.56 -9.83 29.15
CA GLY A 135 -16.62 -10.22 30.19
C GLY A 135 -17.11 -11.39 31.04
N ILE A 136 -16.33 -11.70 32.07
CA ILE A 136 -16.58 -12.80 32.99
C ILE A 136 -16.50 -12.34 34.45
N PHE A 137 -17.07 -13.12 35.36
CA PHE A 137 -16.98 -12.88 36.80
C PHE A 137 -15.96 -13.80 37.45
N LEU A 138 -15.00 -13.23 38.16
CA LEU A 138 -14.07 -13.96 39.02
C LEU A 138 -14.37 -13.67 40.50
N PRO A 139 -14.32 -14.67 41.39
CA PRO A 139 -14.44 -14.45 42.82
C PRO A 139 -13.23 -13.67 43.35
N TRP A 140 -13.48 -12.67 44.20
CA TRP A 140 -12.47 -11.83 44.82
C TRP A 140 -12.93 -11.35 46.20
N ILE A 141 -12.35 -11.96 47.24
CA ILE A 141 -12.52 -11.58 48.63
C ILE A 141 -11.36 -10.66 48.99
N TYR A 142 -11.63 -9.37 49.17
CA TYR A 142 -10.58 -8.39 49.41
C TYR A 142 -9.84 -8.63 50.74
N ARG A 143 -8.51 -8.74 50.66
CA ARG A 143 -7.58 -8.62 51.81
C ARG A 143 -6.54 -7.54 51.53
N GLN A 144 -6.06 -6.89 52.60
CA GLN A 144 -5.15 -5.74 52.51
C GLN A 144 -3.76 -6.07 51.95
N ASP A 145 -3.36 -7.34 51.93
CA ASP A 145 -2.04 -7.84 51.53
C ASP A 145 -2.03 -8.57 50.18
N GLU A 146 -3.14 -8.54 49.44
CA GLU A 146 -3.32 -9.30 48.19
C GLU A 146 -3.02 -8.49 46.91
N ASP A 147 -2.34 -7.34 47.02
CA ASP A 147 -1.82 -6.60 45.85
C ASP A 147 -0.96 -7.52 44.95
N ALA A 148 -0.21 -8.43 45.58
CA ALA A 148 0.64 -9.39 44.91
C ALA A 148 -0.16 -10.39 44.04
N CYS A 149 -1.45 -10.60 44.33
CA CYS A 149 -2.33 -11.54 43.63
C CYS A 149 -3.07 -10.95 42.42
N LEU A 150 -2.86 -9.66 42.14
CA LEU A 150 -3.51 -9.00 41.01
C LEU A 150 -3.06 -9.58 39.66
N LEU A 151 -1.80 -10.00 39.54
CA LEU A 151 -1.29 -10.57 38.30
C LEU A 151 -1.96 -11.91 38.03
N GLU A 152 -2.02 -12.82 39.00
CA GLU A 152 -2.66 -14.13 38.86
C GLU A 152 -4.15 -13.99 38.52
N LEU A 153 -4.84 -13.03 39.14
CA LEU A 153 -6.23 -12.72 38.84
C LEU A 153 -6.42 -12.19 37.40
N ALA A 154 -5.55 -11.28 36.96
CA ALA A 154 -5.56 -10.76 35.60
C ALA A 154 -5.24 -11.86 34.57
N GLN A 155 -4.31 -12.77 34.88
CA GLN A 155 -3.94 -13.90 34.03
C GLN A 155 -5.13 -14.83 33.83
N MET A 156 -5.76 -15.21 34.95
CA MET A 156 -6.96 -16.04 34.94
C MET A 156 -8.08 -15.41 34.13
N ALA A 157 -8.30 -14.10 34.28
CA ALA A 157 -9.28 -13.37 33.49
C ALA A 157 -8.96 -13.38 32.00
N ALA A 158 -7.73 -13.01 31.64
CA ALA A 158 -7.29 -12.88 30.27
C ALA A 158 -7.33 -14.22 29.53
N GLU A 159 -6.87 -15.31 30.17
CA GLU A 159 -6.93 -16.67 29.61
C GLU A 159 -8.37 -17.08 29.26
N HIS A 160 -9.30 -16.90 30.19
CA HIS A 160 -10.71 -17.25 29.97
C HIS A 160 -11.43 -16.35 28.97
N LEU A 161 -10.93 -15.13 28.79
CA LEU A 161 -11.40 -14.20 27.76
C LEU A 161 -10.72 -14.41 26.40
N GLY A 162 -9.83 -15.41 26.28
CA GLY A 162 -9.19 -15.77 25.01
C GLY A 162 -7.97 -14.93 24.64
N ALA A 163 -7.31 -14.28 25.60
CA ALA A 163 -6.05 -13.58 25.36
C ALA A 163 -4.92 -14.57 25.03
N ASP A 164 -4.00 -14.17 24.14
CA ASP A 164 -2.86 -15.01 23.74
C ASP A 164 -1.91 -15.27 24.93
N PRO A 165 -1.73 -16.54 25.38
CA PRO A 165 -0.87 -16.89 26.50
C PRO A 165 0.58 -16.42 26.38
N ASP A 166 1.14 -16.43 25.18
CA ASP A 166 2.53 -16.02 24.99
C ASP A 166 2.71 -14.51 25.13
N ARG A 167 1.66 -13.74 24.86
CA ARG A 167 1.67 -12.29 25.13
C ARG A 167 1.41 -11.98 26.58
N MET A 168 0.62 -12.80 27.28
CA MET A 168 0.40 -12.66 28.73
C MET A 168 1.69 -12.84 29.52
N ALA A 169 2.64 -13.65 29.02
CA ALA A 169 3.95 -13.87 29.63
C ALA A 169 4.78 -12.58 29.76
N ASN A 170 4.52 -11.56 28.93
CA ASN A 170 5.20 -10.27 29.02
C ASN A 170 4.70 -9.41 30.19
N GLY A 171 3.60 -9.79 30.84
CA GLY A 171 2.91 -9.02 31.87
C GLY A 171 1.67 -8.30 31.34
N MET A 172 0.86 -7.80 32.29
CA MET A 172 -0.41 -7.14 32.00
C MET A 172 -0.66 -5.97 32.94
N LYS A 173 -1.66 -5.16 32.62
CA LYS A 173 -2.15 -4.03 33.41
C LYS A 173 -3.65 -4.18 33.63
N LEU A 174 -4.14 -3.65 34.75
CA LEU A 174 -5.57 -3.55 35.03
C LEU A 174 -6.01 -2.09 34.95
N PHE A 175 -7.17 -1.87 34.34
CA PHE A 175 -7.78 -0.55 34.20
C PHE A 175 -9.25 -0.59 34.61
N SER A 176 -9.75 0.47 35.24
CA SER A 176 -11.17 0.62 35.53
C SER A 176 -11.98 0.81 34.25
N ILE A 177 -13.32 0.77 34.37
CA ILE A 177 -14.23 1.15 33.27
C ILE A 177 -14.03 2.60 32.79
N ASP A 178 -13.45 3.45 33.62
CA ASP A 178 -13.18 4.87 33.34
C ASP A 178 -11.77 5.11 32.76
N GLY A 179 -11.06 4.03 32.41
CA GLY A 179 -9.72 4.08 31.83
C GLY A 179 -8.65 4.58 32.80
N LEU A 180 -8.83 4.34 34.10
CA LEU A 180 -7.84 4.66 35.13
C LEU A 180 -7.08 3.38 35.55
N PRO A 181 -5.76 3.43 35.75
CA PRO A 181 -4.99 2.26 36.17
C PRO A 181 -5.46 1.76 37.55
N ILE A 182 -5.47 0.45 37.72
CA ILE A 182 -5.70 -0.25 38.98
C ILE A 182 -4.38 -0.91 39.37
N LEU A 183 -3.73 -0.35 40.38
CA LEU A 183 -2.40 -0.76 40.85
C LEU A 183 -2.46 -1.54 42.17
N THR A 184 -3.57 -1.41 42.92
CA THR A 184 -3.73 -2.04 44.23
C THR A 184 -5.03 -2.86 44.34
N ALA A 185 -5.01 -3.88 45.20
CA ALA A 185 -6.18 -4.68 45.58
C ALA A 185 -7.30 -3.81 46.16
N HIS A 186 -6.94 -2.71 46.84
CA HIS A 186 -7.91 -1.74 47.35
C HIS A 186 -8.64 -1.01 46.22
N GLU A 187 -7.93 -0.56 45.20
CA GLU A 187 -8.52 0.06 44.01
C GLU A 187 -9.42 -0.93 43.27
N LEU A 188 -8.97 -2.18 43.08
CA LEU A 188 -9.78 -3.23 42.44
C LEU A 188 -11.06 -3.50 43.24
N ASN A 189 -10.95 -3.61 44.57
CA ASN A 189 -12.07 -3.79 45.48
C ASN A 189 -13.06 -2.61 45.42
N THR A 190 -12.58 -1.40 45.15
CA THR A 190 -13.42 -0.20 45.02
C THR A 190 -14.11 -0.13 43.65
N GLN A 191 -13.43 -0.55 42.58
CA GLN A 191 -13.97 -0.46 41.22
C GLN A 191 -14.91 -1.60 40.85
N ARG A 192 -14.55 -2.85 41.22
CA ARG A 192 -15.27 -4.11 40.93
C ARG A 192 -15.50 -4.46 39.45
N ILE A 193 -15.14 -3.57 38.54
CA ILE A 193 -15.14 -3.76 37.09
C ILE A 193 -13.75 -3.37 36.59
N ALA A 194 -13.08 -4.28 35.90
CA ALA A 194 -11.73 -4.07 35.39
C ALA A 194 -11.57 -4.58 33.96
N HIS A 195 -10.68 -3.93 33.21
CA HIS A 195 -10.20 -4.38 31.91
C HIS A 195 -8.76 -4.87 32.07
N VAL A 196 -8.44 -5.96 31.39
CA VAL A 196 -7.07 -6.45 31.25
C VAL A 196 -6.47 -5.88 29.97
N LEU A 197 -5.32 -5.23 30.10
CA LEU A 197 -4.49 -4.74 29.01
C LEU A 197 -3.19 -5.55 28.98
N LEU A 198 -2.85 -6.11 27.82
CA LEU A 198 -1.58 -6.81 27.58
C LEU A 198 -0.43 -5.82 27.34
N ASP A 199 0.81 -6.30 27.40
CA ASP A 199 1.99 -5.49 27.09
C ASP A 199 1.86 -4.78 25.74
N GLY A 200 2.27 -3.50 25.72
CA GLY A 200 2.20 -2.61 24.56
C GLY A 200 0.81 -2.04 24.20
N GLN A 201 -0.29 -2.47 24.83
CA GLN A 201 -1.61 -1.92 24.52
C GLN A 201 -1.78 -0.49 25.03
N LEU A 202 -2.60 0.28 24.33
CA LEU A 202 -3.14 1.58 24.76
C LEU A 202 -4.62 1.44 25.10
N TRP A 203 -5.12 2.28 25.99
CA TRP A 203 -6.51 2.24 26.40
C TRP A 203 -7.46 2.50 25.22
N VAL A 204 -8.43 1.61 25.04
CA VAL A 204 -9.54 1.79 24.10
C VAL A 204 -10.84 1.85 24.89
N TRP A 205 -11.64 2.90 24.68
CA TRP A 205 -12.93 3.03 25.33
C TRP A 205 -13.88 1.89 24.90
N PRO A 206 -14.49 1.15 25.84
CA PRO A 206 -15.53 0.19 25.49
C PRO A 206 -16.76 0.96 24.98
N GLY A 207 -17.39 0.47 23.92
CA GLY A 207 -18.56 1.12 23.32
C GLY A 207 -19.80 1.05 24.22
N VAL A 208 -19.89 0.01 25.06
CA VAL A 208 -21.04 -0.38 25.90
C VAL A 208 -22.29 -0.64 25.06
N LYS A 209 -22.93 0.42 24.56
CA LYS A 209 -24.04 0.35 23.60
C LYS A 209 -24.17 1.70 22.91
N VAL A 210 -24.84 1.73 21.76
CA VAL A 210 -25.18 2.98 21.08
C VAL A 210 -26.08 3.83 21.99
N GLY A 211 -25.79 5.13 22.05
CA GLY A 211 -26.43 6.08 22.94
C GLY A 211 -25.97 6.01 24.41
N TYR A 212 -24.96 5.19 24.75
CA TYR A 212 -24.37 5.22 26.08
C TYR A 212 -23.60 6.53 26.29
N VAL A 213 -23.88 7.20 27.41
CA VAL A 213 -23.28 8.49 27.78
C VAL A 213 -22.34 8.31 28.97
N ARG A 214 -21.17 8.93 28.90
CA ARG A 214 -20.19 9.02 30.00
C ARG A 214 -19.58 10.40 30.10
N GLU A 215 -19.17 10.77 31.30
CA GLU A 215 -18.46 12.02 31.56
C GLU A 215 -16.96 11.75 31.68
N ILE A 216 -16.15 12.40 30.84
CA ILE A 216 -14.69 12.26 30.79
C ILE A 216 -14.07 13.64 30.78
N GLU A 217 -13.27 13.99 31.80
CA GLU A 217 -12.54 15.28 31.85
C GLU A 217 -13.46 16.51 31.66
N GLY A 218 -14.70 16.44 32.14
CA GLY A 218 -15.71 17.50 31.98
C GLY A 218 -16.37 17.55 30.60
N CYS A 219 -16.12 16.57 29.75
CA CYS A 219 -16.76 16.38 28.46
C CYS A 219 -17.82 15.27 28.54
N THR A 220 -18.97 15.51 27.89
CA THR A 220 -19.99 14.47 27.69
C THR A 220 -19.63 13.67 26.43
N VAL A 221 -19.40 12.37 26.60
CA VAL A 221 -19.01 11.46 25.52
C VAL A 221 -20.13 10.45 25.28
N THR A 222 -20.67 10.42 24.07
CA THR A 222 -21.79 9.56 23.68
C THR A 222 -21.38 8.57 22.60
N THR A 223 -21.61 7.28 22.81
CA THR A 223 -21.36 6.24 21.79
C THR A 223 -22.34 6.39 20.61
N GLN A 224 -21.81 6.62 19.42
CA GLN A 224 -22.59 6.70 18.16
C GLN A 224 -22.55 5.38 17.37
N SER A 225 -21.45 4.65 17.44
CA SER A 225 -21.29 3.36 16.77
C SER A 225 -20.40 2.42 17.59
N LEU A 226 -20.67 1.12 17.49
CA LEU A 226 -19.85 0.06 18.09
C LEU A 226 -18.81 -0.51 17.11
N HIS A 227 -19.05 -0.37 15.80
CA HIS A 227 -18.18 -0.82 14.71
C HIS A 227 -18.30 0.11 13.49
N PRO A 228 -17.26 0.88 13.14
CA PRO A 228 -16.13 1.20 14.01
C PRO A 228 -16.62 1.87 15.30
N LYS A 229 -15.78 1.92 16.33
CA LYS A 229 -16.11 2.65 17.55
C LYS A 229 -16.07 4.15 17.27
N VAL A 230 -17.23 4.80 17.31
CA VAL A 230 -17.38 6.24 17.09
C VAL A 230 -18.12 6.84 18.27
N PHE A 231 -17.61 7.96 18.78
CA PHE A 231 -18.20 8.72 19.87
C PHE A 231 -18.39 10.19 19.44
N THR A 232 -19.44 10.82 19.95
CA THR A 232 -19.54 12.29 19.96
C THR A 232 -19.00 12.81 21.28
N VAL A 233 -18.23 13.88 21.23
CA VAL A 233 -17.69 14.57 22.40
C VAL A 233 -18.24 16.00 22.44
N GLU A 234 -18.84 16.38 23.56
CA GLU A 234 -19.35 17.73 23.80
C GLU A 234 -18.59 18.38 24.97
N GLY A 235 -18.38 19.69 24.91
CA GLY A 235 -17.69 20.45 25.97
C GLY A 235 -16.17 20.41 25.94
N PHE A 236 -15.56 19.84 24.88
CA PHE A 236 -14.10 19.74 24.75
C PHE A 236 -13.40 21.08 24.51
N PHE A 237 -14.04 22.00 23.80
CA PHE A 237 -13.51 23.32 23.45
C PHE A 237 -14.60 24.39 23.49
N SER A 238 -14.19 25.63 23.76
CA SER A 238 -15.11 26.78 23.82
C SER A 238 -15.28 27.47 22.46
N GLN A 239 -16.23 28.39 22.40
CA GLN A 239 -16.43 29.24 21.23
C GLN A 239 -15.18 30.08 20.91
N GLU A 240 -14.59 30.68 21.94
CA GLU A 240 -13.40 31.51 21.82
C GLU A 240 -12.21 30.70 21.28
N GLU A 241 -12.08 29.46 21.72
CA GLU A 241 -11.05 28.56 21.21
C GLU A 241 -11.31 28.14 19.77
N ALA A 242 -12.57 27.87 19.39
CA ALA A 242 -12.93 27.58 18.01
C ALA A 242 -12.57 28.74 17.06
N ASP A 243 -12.89 29.97 17.47
CA ASP A 243 -12.58 31.17 16.71
C ASP A 243 -11.06 31.41 16.63
N ALA A 244 -10.32 31.10 17.70
CA ALA A 244 -8.86 31.19 17.73
C ALA A 244 -8.18 30.16 16.80
N ILE A 245 -8.65 28.91 16.78
CA ILE A 245 -8.17 27.85 15.86
C ILE A 245 -8.33 28.29 14.41
N ILE A 246 -9.51 28.84 14.06
CA ILE A 246 -9.77 29.34 12.71
C ILE A 246 -8.84 30.52 12.40
N ALA A 247 -8.72 31.49 13.32
CA ALA A 247 -7.90 32.67 13.11
C ALA A 247 -6.41 32.36 12.93
N GLU A 248 -5.89 31.35 13.63
CA GLU A 248 -4.48 30.93 13.52
C GLU A 248 -4.17 30.25 12.17
N GLY A 249 -5.10 29.46 11.64
CA GLY A 249 -4.85 28.66 10.42
C GLY A 249 -5.38 29.24 9.11
N VAL A 250 -6.35 30.16 9.14
CA VAL A 250 -7.10 30.57 7.94
C VAL A 250 -6.22 31.18 6.85
N ASP A 251 -5.21 31.97 7.23
CA ASP A 251 -4.28 32.61 6.29
C ASP A 251 -3.22 31.64 5.73
N HIS A 252 -3.15 30.43 6.28
CA HIS A 252 -2.22 29.38 5.90
C HIS A 252 -2.88 28.22 5.15
N LEU A 253 -4.19 28.30 4.89
CA LEU A 253 -4.94 27.26 4.17
C LEU A 253 -4.42 27.10 2.74
N ALA A 254 -3.93 25.91 2.44
CA ALA A 254 -3.64 25.46 1.07
C ALA A 254 -4.62 24.34 0.68
N ARG A 255 -4.69 24.01 -0.62
CA ARG A 255 -5.43 22.82 -1.04
C ARG A 255 -4.93 21.63 -0.22
N SER A 256 -5.82 20.75 0.20
CA SER A 256 -5.42 19.63 1.05
C SER A 256 -4.77 18.53 0.23
N PRO A 257 -3.59 18.03 0.67
CA PRO A 257 -2.97 16.92 0.00
C PRO A 257 -3.66 15.59 0.34
N VAL A 258 -3.42 14.57 -0.47
CA VAL A 258 -3.83 13.18 -0.28
C VAL A 258 -2.58 12.31 -0.32
N ASP A 259 -2.41 11.45 0.68
CA ASP A 259 -1.37 10.43 0.69
C ASP A 259 -1.90 9.17 -0.02
N SER A 260 -2.08 9.29 -1.33
CA SER A 260 -2.51 8.18 -2.20
C SER A 260 -1.48 7.98 -3.29
N VAL A 261 -1.26 6.72 -3.63
CA VAL A 261 -0.47 6.29 -4.78
C VAL A 261 -0.97 6.87 -6.11
N ASP A 262 -2.25 7.24 -6.20
CA ASP A 262 -2.86 7.86 -7.38
C ASP A 262 -2.76 9.42 -7.37
N ALA A 263 -2.23 10.03 -6.31
CA ALA A 263 -2.09 11.48 -6.18
C ALA A 263 -0.73 11.97 -6.72
N GLU A 264 -0.62 12.17 -8.04
CA GLU A 264 0.65 12.41 -8.74
C GLU A 264 1.41 13.71 -8.33
N ASP A 265 0.79 14.68 -7.66
CA ASP A 265 1.40 15.88 -7.03
C ASP A 265 1.02 16.06 -5.56
N GLY A 266 0.54 14.99 -4.92
CA GLY A 266 -0.07 15.05 -3.59
C GLY A 266 -1.50 15.60 -3.62
N TYR A 267 -2.11 15.89 -4.77
CA TYR A 267 -3.52 16.24 -4.87
C TYR A 267 -4.29 15.21 -5.71
N HIS A 268 -5.47 14.81 -5.23
CA HIS A 268 -6.34 13.89 -5.95
C HIS A 268 -7.75 14.47 -6.11
N ALA A 269 -8.53 13.98 -7.08
CA ALA A 269 -9.93 14.35 -7.24
C ALA A 269 -10.78 13.97 -6.03
N ASP A 270 -10.29 13.00 -5.23
CA ASP A 270 -10.97 12.47 -4.06
C ASP A 270 -10.94 13.40 -2.85
N ARG A 271 -10.10 14.46 -2.88
CA ARG A 271 -10.08 15.50 -1.85
C ARG A 271 -10.03 16.88 -2.46
N THR A 272 -11.06 17.66 -2.18
CA THR A 272 -11.18 19.04 -2.68
C THR A 272 -11.09 20.09 -1.58
N SER A 273 -10.93 19.69 -0.32
CA SER A 273 -10.84 20.58 0.82
C SER A 273 -9.54 21.37 0.88
N PHE A 274 -9.49 22.33 1.82
CA PHE A 274 -8.29 23.08 2.17
C PHE A 274 -7.83 22.74 3.59
N THR A 275 -6.52 22.73 3.83
CA THR A 275 -5.95 22.44 5.15
C THR A 275 -4.74 23.30 5.48
N ALA A 276 -4.50 23.49 6.77
CA ALA A 276 -3.30 24.08 7.34
C ALA A 276 -2.99 23.39 8.67
N PHE A 277 -1.74 23.00 8.89
CA PHE A 277 -1.29 22.64 10.24
C PHE A 277 -1.03 23.92 11.02
N LEU A 278 -1.49 23.96 12.28
CA LEU A 278 -1.25 25.09 13.16
C LEU A 278 0.17 25.06 13.72
N ASP A 279 0.70 26.25 14.02
CA ASP A 279 2.02 26.39 14.59
C ASP A 279 2.08 25.80 16.01
N ASP A 280 3.28 25.38 16.42
CA ASP A 280 3.50 24.95 17.80
C ASP A 280 3.49 26.18 18.70
N THR A 281 2.48 26.26 19.56
CA THR A 281 2.25 27.36 20.51
C THR A 281 1.75 26.77 21.82
N GLN A 282 1.80 27.53 22.91
CA GLN A 282 1.21 27.05 24.18
C GLN A 282 -0.29 26.76 24.02
N PHE A 283 -0.99 27.51 23.18
CA PHE A 283 -2.39 27.28 22.85
C PHE A 283 -2.60 25.90 22.18
N THR A 284 -1.85 25.58 21.12
CA THR A 284 -1.98 24.29 20.43
C THR A 284 -1.46 23.12 21.29
N ARG A 285 -0.43 23.32 22.13
CA ARG A 285 0.02 22.33 23.12
C ARG A 285 -1.04 22.02 24.19
N ASN A 286 -1.85 22.99 24.62
CA ASN A 286 -2.96 22.73 25.55
C ASN A 286 -4.00 21.77 24.94
N PHE A 287 -4.20 21.80 23.63
CA PHE A 287 -5.03 20.81 22.92
C PHE A 287 -4.40 19.42 22.89
N ARG A 288 -3.07 19.31 22.74
CA ARG A 288 -2.37 18.01 22.85
C ARG A 288 -2.60 17.38 24.22
N VAL A 289 -2.51 18.17 25.29
CA VAL A 289 -2.77 17.70 26.66
C VAL A 289 -4.22 17.24 26.83
N ARG A 290 -5.21 18.02 26.40
CA ARG A 290 -6.63 17.63 26.49
C ARG A 290 -6.96 16.38 25.68
N SER A 291 -6.42 16.26 24.47
CA SER A 291 -6.65 15.12 23.58
C SER A 291 -6.04 13.83 24.15
N ALA A 292 -4.81 13.92 24.68
CA ALA A 292 -4.20 12.79 25.38
C ALA A 292 -5.04 12.35 26.59
N ARG A 293 -5.60 13.29 27.38
CA ARG A 293 -6.44 12.94 28.55
C ARG A 293 -7.75 12.28 28.17
N ILE A 294 -8.46 12.77 27.15
CA ILE A 294 -9.75 12.17 26.74
C ILE A 294 -9.56 10.77 26.15
N ALA A 295 -8.45 10.51 25.46
CA ALA A 295 -8.09 9.19 24.94
C ALA A 295 -7.33 8.31 25.96
N ARG A 296 -7.02 8.82 27.16
CA ARG A 296 -6.19 8.16 28.19
C ARG A 296 -4.82 7.71 27.66
N LEU A 297 -4.20 8.54 26.82
CA LEU A 297 -2.85 8.31 26.31
C LEU A 297 -1.80 8.59 27.39
N PRO A 298 -0.65 7.90 27.39
CA PRO A 298 0.39 8.07 28.40
C PRO A 298 1.08 9.44 28.36
N SER A 299 1.03 10.17 27.24
CA SER A 299 1.74 11.44 27.12
C SER A 299 1.06 12.37 26.12
N PRO A 300 1.04 13.70 26.35
CA PRO A 300 0.62 14.68 25.36
C PRO A 300 1.40 14.60 24.04
N SER A 301 2.62 14.07 24.07
CA SER A 301 3.45 13.91 22.87
C SER A 301 2.85 12.94 21.85
N TYR A 302 1.92 12.08 22.25
CA TYR A 302 1.20 11.16 21.37
C TYR A 302 0.13 11.87 20.54
N THR A 303 -0.18 13.13 20.82
CA THR A 303 -1.07 13.92 19.97
C THR A 303 -0.25 14.72 18.96
N GLU A 304 -0.61 14.65 17.69
CA GLU A 304 0.00 15.42 16.60
C GLU A 304 -0.35 16.91 16.71
N ARG A 305 0.34 17.76 15.94
CA ARG A 305 -0.08 19.15 15.76
C ARG A 305 -1.49 19.21 15.17
N MET A 306 -2.27 20.17 15.65
CA MET A 306 -3.65 20.35 15.21
C MET A 306 -3.68 20.81 13.74
N GLN A 307 -4.57 20.20 12.97
CA GLN A 307 -4.75 20.50 11.55
C GLN A 307 -6.10 21.15 11.33
N LEU A 308 -6.14 22.41 10.89
CA LEU A 308 -7.34 23.09 10.42
C LEU A 308 -7.74 22.54 9.05
N VAL A 309 -9.04 22.29 8.84
CA VAL A 309 -9.62 21.94 7.55
C VAL A 309 -10.81 22.84 7.23
N ARG A 310 -10.97 23.15 5.95
CA ARG A 310 -12.06 23.99 5.43
C ARG A 310 -12.68 23.33 4.19
N TYR A 311 -14.00 23.24 4.21
CA TYR A 311 -14.82 22.78 3.09
C TYR A 311 -15.77 23.89 2.66
N GLU A 312 -15.72 24.24 1.38
CA GLU A 312 -16.73 25.06 0.71
C GLU A 312 -17.90 24.20 0.22
N THR A 313 -18.97 24.85 -0.24
CA THR A 313 -20.13 24.15 -0.80
C THR A 313 -19.71 23.24 -1.96
N GLY A 314 -20.10 21.96 -1.90
CA GLY A 314 -19.73 20.93 -2.88
C GLY A 314 -18.35 20.32 -2.69
N GLN A 315 -17.51 20.80 -1.77
CA GLN A 315 -16.20 20.21 -1.52
C GLN A 315 -16.28 19.03 -0.57
N PHE A 316 -15.57 17.96 -0.86
CA PHE A 316 -15.59 16.71 -0.12
C PHE A 316 -14.18 16.16 0.15
N PHE A 317 -14.14 15.09 0.94
CA PHE A 317 -13.02 14.16 1.02
C PHE A 317 -13.58 12.72 1.05
N ARG A 318 -13.32 11.92 0.02
CA ARG A 318 -13.77 10.52 -0.08
C ARG A 318 -13.31 9.66 1.09
N GLN A 319 -13.93 8.49 1.21
CA GLN A 319 -13.52 7.43 2.11
C GLN A 319 -12.00 7.26 2.12
N HIS A 320 -11.42 7.36 3.31
CA HIS A 320 -10.01 7.15 3.59
C HIS A 320 -9.86 6.66 5.03
N GLU A 321 -8.71 6.05 5.30
CA GLU A 321 -8.24 5.84 6.67
C GLU A 321 -7.25 6.94 7.07
N ASP A 322 -7.14 7.18 8.38
CA ASP A 322 -6.18 8.15 8.91
C ASP A 322 -4.77 7.56 9.09
N TYR A 323 -4.65 6.24 9.16
CA TYR A 323 -3.38 5.53 9.34
C TYR A 323 -2.60 5.38 8.03
N PHE A 324 -1.33 4.98 8.13
CA PHE A 324 -0.43 4.81 7.00
C PHE A 324 -0.10 3.34 6.72
N ASP A 325 -0.09 2.93 5.44
CA ASP A 325 0.23 1.55 5.00
C ASP A 325 1.55 1.45 4.20
N SER A 326 2.27 2.57 4.00
CA SER A 326 3.28 2.73 2.94
C SER A 326 4.68 2.18 3.24
N LYS A 327 4.96 1.67 4.44
CA LYS A 327 6.28 1.15 4.83
C LYS A 327 6.23 -0.34 5.12
N VAL A 328 7.02 -1.11 4.38
CA VAL A 328 7.19 -2.55 4.62
C VAL A 328 8.16 -2.75 5.79
N PHE A 329 7.62 -2.82 7.01
CA PHE A 329 8.39 -3.17 8.22
C PHE A 329 8.56 -4.68 8.40
N LEU A 330 7.60 -5.48 7.94
CA LEU A 330 7.61 -6.94 8.03
C LEU A 330 7.78 -7.59 6.65
N ARG A 331 8.40 -8.78 6.61
CA ARG A 331 8.43 -9.62 5.40
C ARG A 331 7.15 -10.45 5.29
N SER A 332 5.99 -9.83 5.04
CA SER A 332 4.68 -10.53 5.11
C SER A 332 4.36 -11.46 3.93
N LYS A 333 4.83 -11.10 2.73
CA LYS A 333 4.34 -11.63 1.45
C LYS A 333 4.61 -13.13 1.17
N GLN A 334 5.54 -13.76 1.89
CA GLN A 334 5.92 -15.16 1.67
C GLN A 334 5.52 -16.10 2.83
N LEU A 335 5.30 -15.54 4.03
CA LEU A 335 5.10 -16.34 5.24
C LEU A 335 3.76 -17.08 5.25
N THR A 336 2.67 -16.44 4.82
CA THR A 336 1.33 -17.04 4.93
C THR A 336 1.06 -18.13 3.91
N ALA A 337 1.69 -18.06 2.73
CA ALA A 337 1.65 -19.15 1.76
C ALA A 337 2.38 -20.39 2.30
N ASP A 338 3.58 -20.20 2.87
CA ASP A 338 4.35 -21.28 3.50
C ASP A 338 3.58 -21.90 4.69
N GLU A 339 2.88 -21.08 5.50
CA GLU A 339 2.03 -21.56 6.60
C GLU A 339 0.84 -22.40 6.10
N PHE A 340 0.22 -22.00 4.99
CA PHE A 340 -0.87 -22.77 4.39
C PHE A 340 -0.39 -24.12 3.86
N GLU A 341 0.74 -24.15 3.15
CA GLU A 341 1.35 -25.40 2.68
C GLU A 341 1.73 -26.32 3.86
N ALA A 342 2.36 -25.76 4.89
CA ALA A 342 2.73 -26.51 6.10
C ALA A 342 1.51 -27.09 6.83
N TRP A 343 0.39 -26.36 6.87
CA TRP A 343 -0.86 -26.86 7.42
C TRP A 343 -1.45 -27.99 6.58
N ILE A 344 -1.46 -27.86 5.25
CA ILE A 344 -1.95 -28.92 4.36
C ILE A 344 -1.16 -30.21 4.57
N ASP A 345 0.18 -30.12 4.55
CA ASP A 345 1.07 -31.26 4.75
C ASP A 345 0.81 -31.94 6.10
N TRP A 346 0.71 -31.13 7.16
CA TRP A 346 0.39 -31.63 8.50
C TRP A 346 -0.97 -32.35 8.51
N ALA A 347 -2.01 -31.74 7.95
CA ALA A 347 -3.37 -32.26 7.99
C ALA A 347 -3.49 -33.59 7.21
N ALA A 348 -2.86 -33.68 6.04
CA ALA A 348 -2.80 -34.91 5.25
C ALA A 348 -2.09 -36.05 5.99
N VAL A 349 -0.94 -35.76 6.62
CA VAL A 349 -0.19 -36.73 7.45
C VAL A 349 -1.03 -37.16 8.66
N LYS A 350 -1.68 -36.21 9.34
CA LYS A 350 -2.48 -36.48 10.54
C LYS A 350 -3.70 -37.36 10.25
N ILE A 351 -4.36 -37.14 9.11
CA ILE A 351 -5.44 -38.01 8.63
C ILE A 351 -4.91 -39.42 8.41
N GLU A 352 -3.77 -39.59 7.75
CA GLU A 352 -3.20 -40.92 7.48
C GLU A 352 -2.79 -41.65 8.78
N GLU A 353 -2.25 -40.95 9.77
CA GLU A 353 -1.98 -41.50 11.11
C GLU A 353 -3.26 -42.03 11.77
N LEU A 354 -4.34 -41.23 11.78
CA LEU A 354 -5.63 -41.64 12.36
C LEU A 354 -6.23 -42.84 11.63
N ARG A 355 -6.09 -42.91 10.30
CA ARG A 355 -6.52 -44.07 9.51
C ARG A 355 -5.77 -45.33 9.90
N GLN A 356 -4.46 -45.23 10.14
CA GLN A 356 -3.63 -46.36 10.55
C GLN A 356 -3.94 -46.82 11.97
N GLU A 357 -4.21 -45.89 12.89
CA GLU A 357 -4.47 -46.18 14.30
C GLU A 357 -5.89 -46.70 14.57
N HIS A 358 -6.90 -46.13 13.90
CA HIS A 358 -8.31 -46.31 14.24
C HIS A 358 -9.16 -46.83 13.08
N GLY A 359 -8.61 -46.91 11.86
CA GLY A 359 -9.32 -47.29 10.65
C GLY A 359 -10.17 -46.16 10.06
N ASP A 360 -10.60 -46.31 8.82
CA ASP A 360 -11.30 -45.26 8.06
C ASP A 360 -12.65 -44.82 8.66
N ASN A 361 -13.24 -45.60 9.57
CA ASN A 361 -14.59 -45.34 10.11
C ASN A 361 -14.67 -44.16 11.09
N VAL A 362 -13.53 -43.66 11.60
CA VAL A 362 -13.51 -42.52 12.53
C VAL A 362 -13.35 -41.18 11.82
N ILE A 363 -13.03 -41.19 10.53
CA ILE A 363 -12.82 -39.99 9.71
C ILE A 363 -14.01 -39.83 8.75
N PRO A 364 -14.62 -38.63 8.63
CA PRO A 364 -15.70 -38.44 7.67
C PRO A 364 -15.23 -38.71 6.23
N VAL A 365 -16.12 -39.26 5.41
CA VAL A 365 -15.75 -39.77 4.07
C VAL A 365 -15.16 -38.69 3.18
N GLU A 366 -15.65 -37.45 3.26
CA GLU A 366 -15.10 -36.33 2.50
C GLU A 366 -13.66 -35.94 2.88
N PHE A 367 -13.15 -36.35 4.05
CA PHE A 367 -11.77 -36.12 4.52
C PHE A 367 -10.85 -37.33 4.30
N LEU A 368 -11.34 -38.45 3.77
CA LEU A 368 -10.48 -39.58 3.38
C LEU A 368 -9.76 -39.27 2.04
N PRO A 369 -8.61 -39.90 1.74
CA PRO A 369 -7.91 -39.68 0.47
C PRO A 369 -8.82 -39.84 -0.75
N GLY A 370 -8.86 -38.81 -1.61
CA GLY A 370 -9.76 -38.72 -2.76
C GLY A 370 -11.13 -38.07 -2.46
N GLY A 371 -11.43 -37.75 -1.20
CA GLY A 371 -12.54 -36.91 -0.79
C GLY A 371 -12.26 -35.43 -1.06
N VAL A 372 -13.33 -34.63 -1.15
CA VAL A 372 -13.23 -33.20 -1.52
C VAL A 372 -12.61 -32.32 -0.43
N MET A 373 -12.62 -32.76 0.84
CA MET A 373 -12.02 -32.07 1.98
C MET A 373 -10.66 -32.66 2.40
N PHE A 374 -10.13 -33.64 1.66
CA PHE A 374 -8.79 -34.15 1.91
C PHE A 374 -7.74 -33.08 1.52
N PRO A 375 -6.82 -32.71 2.42
CA PRO A 375 -5.83 -31.67 2.15
C PRO A 375 -4.90 -32.03 1.00
N ASP A 376 -4.86 -31.17 -0.03
CA ASP A 376 -3.98 -31.31 -1.19
C ASP A 376 -3.65 -29.93 -1.79
N ALA A 377 -2.39 -29.50 -1.66
CA ALA A 377 -1.91 -28.20 -2.11
C ALA A 377 -1.89 -28.06 -3.64
N GLN A 378 -1.85 -29.19 -4.37
CA GLN A 378 -1.91 -29.20 -5.84
C GLN A 378 -3.36 -29.18 -6.35
N SER A 379 -4.34 -29.38 -5.46
CA SER A 379 -5.77 -29.43 -5.77
C SER A 379 -6.43 -28.06 -5.64
N THR A 380 -6.07 -27.19 -6.59
CA THR A 380 -6.51 -25.79 -6.63
C THR A 380 -7.98 -25.58 -7.03
N THR A 381 -8.64 -26.62 -7.55
CA THR A 381 -10.03 -26.57 -8.04
C THR A 381 -11.00 -27.47 -7.29
N ILE A 382 -10.52 -28.47 -6.54
CA ILE A 382 -11.38 -29.38 -5.75
C ILE A 382 -11.25 -29.04 -4.27
N PHE A 383 -10.05 -29.21 -3.70
CA PHE A 383 -9.85 -29.01 -2.26
C PHE A 383 -9.98 -27.52 -1.89
N HIS A 384 -9.29 -26.62 -2.60
CA HIS A 384 -9.36 -25.19 -2.30
C HIS A 384 -10.80 -24.64 -2.44
N HIS A 385 -11.58 -25.15 -3.39
CA HIS A 385 -12.98 -24.75 -3.57
C HIS A 385 -13.87 -25.25 -2.44
N ALA A 386 -13.73 -26.51 -2.05
CA ALA A 386 -14.48 -27.07 -0.92
C ALA A 386 -14.13 -26.36 0.40
N LEU A 387 -12.84 -26.12 0.63
CA LEU A 387 -12.32 -25.39 1.78
C LEU A 387 -12.91 -23.98 1.87
N LEU A 388 -12.82 -23.20 0.78
CA LEU A 388 -13.37 -21.85 0.74
C LEU A 388 -14.90 -21.83 0.80
N THR A 389 -15.59 -22.80 0.19
CA THR A 389 -17.05 -22.90 0.30
C THR A 389 -17.47 -23.07 1.76
N GLY A 390 -16.78 -23.94 2.50
CA GLY A 390 -17.00 -24.11 3.94
C GLY A 390 -16.74 -22.83 4.73
N PHE A 391 -15.62 -22.16 4.45
CA PHE A 391 -15.31 -20.88 5.08
C PHE A 391 -16.40 -19.83 4.82
N MET A 392 -16.89 -19.71 3.58
CA MET A 392 -17.94 -18.75 3.22
C MET A 392 -19.27 -19.03 3.92
N GLU A 393 -19.62 -20.31 4.14
CA GLU A 393 -20.80 -20.69 4.93
C GLU A 393 -20.68 -20.23 6.39
N ASP A 394 -19.52 -20.43 7.01
CA ASP A 394 -19.29 -20.05 8.40
C ASP A 394 -19.21 -18.52 8.54
N ALA A 395 -18.53 -17.85 7.60
CA ALA A 395 -18.39 -16.40 7.54
C ALA A 395 -19.75 -15.69 7.38
N GLY A 396 -20.64 -16.27 6.56
CA GLY A 396 -22.01 -15.77 6.38
C GLY A 396 -22.87 -15.87 7.64
N ALA A 397 -22.57 -16.80 8.55
CA ALA A 397 -23.27 -16.93 9.82
C ALA A 397 -22.85 -15.87 10.86
N THR A 398 -21.64 -15.31 10.73
CA THR A 398 -21.03 -14.42 11.74
C THR A 398 -20.85 -12.97 11.26
N ASN A 399 -21.31 -12.60 10.05
CA ASN A 399 -20.99 -11.32 9.41
C ASN A 399 -19.47 -11.04 9.31
N PHE A 400 -18.66 -12.08 9.19
CA PHE A 400 -17.20 -12.02 9.26
C PHE A 400 -16.60 -10.91 8.38
N PHE A 401 -16.99 -10.85 7.11
CA PHE A 401 -16.44 -9.88 6.16
C PHE A 401 -16.81 -8.44 6.50
N TRP A 402 -17.99 -8.19 7.06
CA TRP A 402 -18.35 -6.86 7.52
C TRP A 402 -17.57 -6.45 8.77
N GLU A 403 -17.36 -7.39 9.71
CA GLU A 403 -16.56 -7.15 10.91
C GLU A 403 -15.09 -6.84 10.59
N HIS A 404 -14.57 -7.36 9.47
CA HIS A 404 -13.20 -7.10 9.01
C HIS A 404 -13.11 -6.06 7.89
N ALA A 405 -14.22 -5.40 7.53
CA ALA A 405 -14.27 -4.42 6.43
C ALA A 405 -13.77 -4.97 5.07
N ASP A 406 -14.12 -6.22 4.78
CA ASP A 406 -13.72 -7.01 3.60
C ASP A 406 -14.92 -7.51 2.79
N VAL A 407 -16.02 -6.76 2.78
CA VAL A 407 -17.24 -7.10 2.02
C VAL A 407 -17.00 -7.23 0.51
N GLU A 408 -16.02 -6.51 -0.04
CA GLU A 408 -15.62 -6.67 -1.44
C GLU A 408 -14.94 -8.02 -1.69
N TRP A 409 -14.16 -8.51 -0.72
CA TRP A 409 -13.56 -9.84 -0.76
C TRP A 409 -14.61 -10.94 -0.64
N GLU A 410 -15.67 -10.72 0.14
CA GLU A 410 -16.82 -11.64 0.18
C GLU A 410 -17.42 -11.82 -1.23
N ALA A 411 -17.66 -10.71 -1.94
CA ALA A 411 -18.19 -10.72 -3.29
C ALA A 411 -17.21 -11.38 -4.27
N TRP A 412 -15.92 -11.04 -4.18
CA TRP A 412 -14.87 -11.58 -5.03
C TRP A 412 -14.71 -13.10 -4.85
N ILE A 413 -14.65 -13.60 -3.62
CA ILE A 413 -14.54 -15.05 -3.34
C ILE A 413 -15.75 -15.77 -3.90
N ASN A 414 -16.97 -15.27 -3.64
CA ASN A 414 -18.20 -15.86 -4.16
C ASN A 414 -18.26 -15.88 -5.70
N GLU A 415 -17.81 -14.83 -6.37
CA GLU A 415 -17.76 -14.75 -7.84
C GLU A 415 -16.76 -15.75 -8.42
N ASN A 416 -15.58 -15.88 -7.80
CA ASN A 416 -14.54 -16.79 -8.27
C ASN A 416 -14.91 -18.27 -8.01
N LEU A 417 -15.54 -18.58 -6.87
CA LEU A 417 -16.11 -19.91 -6.62
C LEU A 417 -17.18 -20.27 -7.67
N LYS A 418 -18.09 -19.34 -7.98
CA LYS A 418 -19.13 -19.55 -9.02
C LYS A 418 -18.56 -19.76 -10.43
N ARG A 419 -17.38 -19.18 -10.71
CA ARG A 419 -16.69 -19.31 -12.00
C ARG A 419 -15.80 -20.54 -12.09
N GLU A 420 -15.71 -21.35 -11.03
CA GLU A 420 -14.77 -22.47 -10.93
C GLU A 420 -13.33 -22.01 -11.21
N ALA A 421 -12.97 -20.81 -10.72
CA ALA A 421 -11.67 -20.19 -10.98
C ALA A 421 -10.52 -20.99 -10.35
N ASP A 422 -9.40 -21.08 -11.05
CA ASP A 422 -8.21 -21.76 -10.54
C ASP A 422 -7.46 -20.87 -9.53
N ASN A 423 -6.87 -21.49 -8.49
CA ASN A 423 -6.00 -20.86 -7.49
C ASN A 423 -6.59 -19.64 -6.75
N ILE A 424 -7.82 -19.75 -6.21
CA ILE A 424 -8.47 -18.68 -5.44
C ILE A 424 -7.71 -18.37 -4.13
N MET A 425 -7.10 -19.38 -3.50
CA MET A 425 -6.35 -19.21 -2.25
C MET A 425 -5.12 -18.31 -2.40
N GLY A 426 -4.40 -18.36 -3.53
CA GLY A 426 -3.18 -17.56 -3.73
C GLY A 426 -3.36 -16.07 -3.45
N PRO A 427 -4.29 -15.37 -4.15
CA PRO A 427 -4.59 -13.97 -3.90
C PRO A 427 -5.06 -13.67 -2.47
N ILE A 428 -5.80 -14.59 -1.84
CA ILE A 428 -6.27 -14.45 -0.45
C ILE A 428 -5.06 -14.51 0.50
N LEU A 429 -4.17 -15.48 0.37
CA LEU A 429 -3.00 -15.61 1.23
C LEU A 429 -2.05 -14.42 1.09
N GLU A 430 -1.97 -13.86 -0.12
CA GLU A 430 -1.18 -12.68 -0.44
C GLU A 430 -1.76 -11.38 0.14
N SER A 431 -3.06 -11.15 -0.04
CA SER A 431 -3.69 -9.85 0.27
C SER A 431 -4.40 -9.84 1.62
N LYS A 432 -4.89 -11.00 2.06
CA LYS A 432 -5.76 -11.21 3.21
C LYS A 432 -5.33 -12.44 4.01
N GLY A 433 -4.01 -12.62 4.16
CA GLY A 433 -3.42 -13.76 4.86
C GLY A 433 -3.95 -13.98 6.29
N TYR A 434 -4.43 -12.92 6.95
CA TYR A 434 -5.07 -13.03 8.26
C TYR A 434 -6.34 -13.91 8.25
N MET A 435 -6.96 -14.17 7.09
CA MET A 435 -8.12 -15.05 6.95
C MET A 435 -7.74 -16.53 7.11
N LEU A 436 -6.47 -16.90 6.91
CA LEU A 436 -6.02 -18.29 6.91
C LEU A 436 -6.41 -19.07 8.20
N PRO A 437 -6.17 -18.55 9.42
CA PRO A 437 -6.62 -19.24 10.63
C PRO A 437 -8.13 -19.49 10.69
N PHE A 438 -8.95 -18.61 10.12
CA PHE A 438 -10.41 -18.79 10.07
C PHE A 438 -10.83 -19.82 9.03
N ILE A 439 -10.15 -19.84 7.88
CA ILE A 439 -10.33 -20.86 6.84
C ILE A 439 -9.97 -22.25 7.40
N VAL A 440 -8.83 -22.37 8.09
CA VAL A 440 -8.42 -23.61 8.75
C VAL A 440 -9.43 -24.03 9.83
N LYS A 441 -9.85 -23.11 10.69
CA LYS A 441 -10.85 -23.39 11.73
C LYS A 441 -12.18 -23.87 11.14
N SER A 442 -12.55 -23.36 9.97
CA SER A 442 -13.73 -23.80 9.22
C SER A 442 -13.62 -25.26 8.73
N TRP A 443 -12.42 -25.66 8.29
CA TRP A 443 -12.11 -27.06 7.96
C TRP A 443 -12.13 -27.96 9.20
N GLU A 444 -11.53 -27.52 10.32
CA GLU A 444 -11.51 -28.25 11.60
C GLU A 444 -12.94 -28.49 12.14
N HIS A 445 -13.79 -27.46 12.05
CA HIS A 445 -15.19 -27.53 12.46
C HIS A 445 -15.95 -28.60 11.68
N ARG A 446 -15.70 -28.73 10.38
CA ARG A 446 -16.31 -29.78 9.52
C ARG A 446 -15.71 -31.16 9.77
N ALA A 447 -14.41 -31.23 10.07
CA ALA A 447 -13.76 -32.48 10.43
C ALA A 447 -14.33 -33.05 11.74
N GLY A 448 -14.60 -32.17 12.72
CA GLY A 448 -15.25 -32.53 13.99
C GLY A 448 -14.40 -33.45 14.89
N LEU A 449 -13.09 -33.53 14.65
CA LEU A 449 -12.15 -34.39 15.36
C LEU A 449 -11.13 -33.55 16.15
N PRO A 450 -11.02 -33.71 17.49
CA PRO A 450 -10.04 -33.01 18.31
C PRO A 450 -8.58 -33.22 17.87
N GLU A 451 -8.28 -34.38 17.28
CA GLU A 451 -6.95 -34.73 16.75
C GLU A 451 -6.58 -33.98 15.48
N LEU A 452 -7.56 -33.35 14.81
CA LEU A 452 -7.40 -32.55 13.61
C LEU A 452 -7.48 -31.03 13.87
N VAL A 453 -7.20 -30.60 15.10
CA VAL A 453 -7.06 -29.16 15.44
C VAL A 453 -5.60 -28.74 15.28
N TYR A 454 -5.35 -27.76 14.41
CA TYR A 454 -4.04 -27.23 14.10
C TYR A 454 -3.69 -26.05 15.01
N SER A 455 -2.42 -25.99 15.42
CA SER A 455 -1.85 -24.81 16.06
C SER A 455 -0.80 -24.22 15.15
N PHE A 456 -1.04 -23.01 14.65
CA PHE A 456 -0.07 -22.29 13.84
C PHE A 456 1.24 -22.11 14.61
N PRO A 457 2.40 -22.40 13.99
CA PRO A 457 3.69 -22.15 14.61
C PRO A 457 3.87 -20.66 14.81
N LYS A 458 4.29 -20.24 16.01
CA LYS A 458 4.58 -18.83 16.26
C LYS A 458 5.91 -18.48 15.62
N LEU A 459 5.86 -17.60 14.63
CA LEU A 459 7.05 -17.12 13.95
C LEU A 459 7.93 -16.30 14.91
N PRO A 460 9.27 -16.35 14.73
CA PRO A 460 10.16 -15.46 15.46
C PRO A 460 9.77 -14.00 15.23
N VAL A 461 9.75 -13.24 16.31
CA VAL A 461 9.47 -11.81 16.26
C VAL A 461 10.54 -11.08 15.45
N SER A 462 10.14 -10.17 14.56
CA SER A 462 11.10 -9.38 13.79
C SER A 462 11.90 -8.43 14.70
N ALA A 463 13.18 -8.21 14.35
CA ALA A 463 14.03 -7.28 15.08
C ALA A 463 13.51 -5.82 15.04
N ILE A 464 12.77 -5.43 14.00
CA ILE A 464 12.08 -4.13 13.95
C ILE A 464 10.98 -4.06 15.03
N SER A 465 10.20 -5.11 15.18
CA SER A 465 9.14 -5.16 16.20
C SER A 465 9.72 -5.06 17.61
N HIS A 466 10.85 -5.73 17.85
CA HIS A 466 11.61 -5.57 19.09
C HIS A 466 12.14 -4.15 19.29
N TYR A 467 12.68 -3.53 18.24
CA TYR A 467 13.15 -2.14 18.28
C TYR A 467 12.04 -1.17 18.67
N PHE A 468 10.86 -1.26 18.03
CA PHE A 468 9.75 -0.37 18.34
C PHE A 468 9.25 -0.53 19.78
N ARG A 469 9.10 -1.77 20.25
CA ARG A 469 8.76 -2.04 21.66
C ARG A 469 9.83 -1.53 22.62
N TRP A 470 11.11 -1.73 22.29
CA TRP A 470 12.23 -1.30 23.11
C TRP A 470 12.29 0.22 23.27
N VAL A 471 12.06 1.00 22.20
CA VAL A 471 12.02 2.47 22.31
C VAL A 471 10.96 2.91 23.31
N ARG A 472 9.73 2.36 23.22
CA ARG A 472 8.66 2.69 24.17
C ARG A 472 9.00 2.28 25.60
N TRP A 473 9.51 1.06 25.79
CA TRP A 473 9.97 0.58 27.10
C TRP A 473 11.07 1.49 27.67
N ALA A 474 12.05 1.87 26.86
CA ALA A 474 13.19 2.66 27.31
C ALA A 474 12.75 4.07 27.72
N LYS A 475 11.81 4.69 27.00
CA LYS A 475 11.18 5.96 27.40
C LYS A 475 10.43 5.86 28.72
N GLU A 476 9.58 4.85 28.88
CA GLU A 476 8.86 4.60 30.15
C GLU A 476 9.86 4.37 31.30
N ARG A 477 10.94 3.62 31.05
CA ARG A 477 12.01 3.37 32.03
C ARG A 477 12.76 4.63 32.42
N VAL A 478 13.09 5.50 31.46
CA VAL A 478 13.70 6.81 31.73
C VAL A 478 12.80 7.61 32.66
N GLN A 479 11.50 7.70 32.35
CA GLN A 479 10.55 8.45 33.15
C GLN A 479 10.40 7.89 34.57
N THR A 480 10.19 6.58 34.73
CA THR A 480 10.13 5.93 36.05
C THR A 480 11.39 6.22 36.88
N LEU A 481 12.57 6.19 36.27
CA LEU A 481 13.82 6.48 36.96
C LEU A 481 13.99 7.97 37.29
N LEU A 482 13.50 8.88 36.45
CA LEU A 482 13.45 10.32 36.76
C LEU A 482 12.54 10.59 37.96
N ASP A 483 11.40 9.92 38.05
CA ASP A 483 10.44 10.14 39.14
C ASP A 483 10.90 9.55 40.48
N THR A 484 11.67 8.45 40.44
CA THR A 484 12.06 7.70 41.65
C THR A 484 13.51 7.94 42.09
N GLN A 485 14.44 8.12 41.14
CA GLN A 485 15.88 8.22 41.39
C GLN A 485 16.63 8.99 40.28
N ALA A 486 16.21 10.24 40.02
CA ALA A 486 16.68 11.06 38.89
C ALA A 486 18.21 11.14 38.72
N ASP A 487 18.97 11.17 39.82
CA ASP A 487 20.44 11.27 39.80
C ASP A 487 21.11 10.04 39.15
N THR A 488 20.39 8.92 39.04
CA THR A 488 20.88 7.69 38.41
C THR A 488 20.74 7.69 36.89
N VAL A 489 19.93 8.60 36.32
CA VAL A 489 19.70 8.70 34.87
C VAL A 489 20.77 9.58 34.23
N PRO A 490 21.65 9.03 33.36
CA PRO A 490 22.67 9.82 32.68
C PRO A 490 22.06 10.94 31.84
N LYS A 491 22.67 12.13 31.85
CA LYS A 491 22.16 13.30 31.12
C LYS A 491 21.93 13.04 29.62
N PRO A 492 22.80 12.33 28.87
CA PRO A 492 22.53 12.03 27.46
C PRO A 492 21.25 11.23 27.23
N VAL A 493 20.81 10.43 28.20
CA VAL A 493 19.65 9.54 28.13
C VAL A 493 18.36 10.20 28.64
N ARG A 494 18.43 11.41 29.19
CA ARG A 494 17.25 12.19 29.61
C ARG A 494 16.55 12.79 28.39
N PRO A 495 15.26 13.19 28.46
CA PRO A 495 14.50 13.72 27.32
C PRO A 495 15.25 14.77 26.48
N GLU A 496 15.98 15.68 27.12
CA GLU A 496 16.77 16.76 26.50
C GLU A 496 18.10 16.29 25.86
N GLY A 497 18.51 15.05 26.12
CA GLY A 497 19.77 14.47 25.68
C GLY A 497 19.70 13.82 24.29
N GLU A 498 20.87 13.62 23.69
CA GLU A 498 21.04 13.01 22.36
C GLU A 498 20.75 11.49 22.34
N ASP A 499 20.96 10.82 23.46
CA ASP A 499 20.79 9.36 23.61
C ASP A 499 19.43 8.98 24.19
N TYR A 500 18.54 9.95 24.38
CA TYR A 500 17.15 9.66 24.70
C TYR A 500 16.54 8.81 23.58
N PRO A 501 15.91 7.67 23.89
CA PRO A 501 15.27 6.83 22.89
C PRO A 501 14.21 7.61 22.12
N THR A 502 14.32 7.64 20.80
CA THR A 502 13.32 8.24 19.90
C THR A 502 13.20 7.39 18.64
N PHE A 503 12.18 7.65 17.83
CA PHE A 503 12.12 7.03 16.50
C PHE A 503 12.81 7.84 15.39
N TYR A 504 13.36 9.00 15.72
CA TYR A 504 14.03 9.88 14.75
C TYR A 504 15.24 9.23 14.07
N MET A 505 15.47 9.66 12.83
CA MET A 505 16.64 9.23 12.05
C MET A 505 17.96 9.52 12.76
N SER A 506 18.12 10.67 13.42
CA SER A 506 19.35 11.03 14.14
C SER A 506 19.68 10.03 15.26
N PHE A 507 18.68 9.53 15.98
CA PHE A 507 18.88 8.51 17.01
C PHE A 507 19.21 7.16 16.38
N GLN A 508 18.55 6.79 15.27
CA GLN A 508 18.85 5.57 14.54
C GLN A 508 20.30 5.57 14.02
N SER A 509 20.77 6.66 13.42
CA SER A 509 22.16 6.82 12.96
C SER A 509 23.16 6.75 14.12
N ARG A 510 22.83 7.31 15.30
CA ARG A 510 23.66 7.16 16.51
C ARG A 510 23.80 5.70 16.92
N LEU A 511 22.69 4.94 16.92
CA LEU A 511 22.72 3.50 17.24
C LEU A 511 23.57 2.70 16.26
N VAL A 512 23.52 3.01 14.95
CA VAL A 512 24.42 2.40 13.95
C VAL A 512 25.88 2.71 14.28
N GLY A 513 26.20 3.97 14.58
CA GLY A 513 27.54 4.38 15.00
C GLY A 513 28.03 3.61 16.23
N TYR A 514 27.15 3.36 17.20
CA TYR A 514 27.50 2.60 18.41
C TYR A 514 27.81 1.14 18.14
N ILE A 515 27.06 0.49 17.26
CA ILE A 515 27.32 -0.90 16.88
C ILE A 515 28.65 -1.02 16.13
N LEU A 516 28.95 -0.07 15.23
CA LEU A 516 30.22 -0.04 14.50
C LEU A 516 31.42 0.30 15.41
N GLU A 517 31.20 1.04 16.51
CA GLU A 517 32.21 1.36 17.50
C GLU A 517 32.46 0.21 18.50
N ASP A 518 31.40 -0.44 18.97
CA ASP A 518 31.46 -1.36 20.11
C ASP A 518 31.86 -2.80 19.75
N TYR A 519 31.65 -3.22 18.50
CA TYR A 519 31.83 -4.60 18.07
C TYR A 519 32.87 -4.73 16.96
N SER A 520 33.58 -5.86 16.94
CA SER A 520 34.58 -6.13 15.91
C SER A 520 33.92 -6.50 14.58
N GLU A 521 34.62 -6.23 13.47
CA GLU A 521 34.17 -6.59 12.13
C GLU A 521 33.81 -8.10 12.03
N GLU A 522 34.58 -8.97 12.67
CA GLU A 522 34.32 -10.41 12.65
C GLU A 522 32.97 -10.77 13.28
N LEU A 523 32.61 -10.14 14.40
CA LEU A 523 31.33 -10.37 15.06
C LEU A 523 30.18 -9.76 14.26
N LEU A 524 30.38 -8.55 13.69
CA LEU A 524 29.37 -7.91 12.85
C LEU A 524 29.09 -8.73 11.59
N VAL A 525 30.11 -9.29 10.95
CA VAL A 525 29.96 -10.20 9.81
C VAL A 525 29.25 -11.49 10.20
N GLU A 526 29.50 -12.03 11.40
CA GLU A 526 28.78 -13.21 11.91
C GLU A 526 27.28 -12.92 12.11
N VAL A 527 26.95 -11.76 12.68
CA VAL A 527 25.56 -11.40 13.03
C VAL A 527 24.78 -10.87 11.81
N LEU A 528 25.41 -10.09 10.95
CA LEU A 528 24.75 -9.40 9.82
C LEU A 528 24.90 -10.12 8.48
N THR A 529 25.88 -11.03 8.34
CA THR A 529 26.50 -11.45 7.06
C THR A 529 27.49 -10.42 6.51
N ALA A 530 28.45 -10.90 5.69
CA ALA A 530 29.48 -10.06 5.10
C ALA A 530 28.89 -8.98 4.17
N GLU A 531 27.88 -9.34 3.37
CA GLU A 531 27.23 -8.44 2.42
C GLU A 531 26.50 -7.31 3.14
N LEU A 532 25.69 -7.63 4.16
CA LEU A 532 24.94 -6.63 4.92
C LEU A 532 25.86 -5.75 5.78
N HIS A 533 26.95 -6.29 6.33
CA HIS A 533 27.95 -5.49 7.03
C HIS A 533 28.61 -4.47 6.10
N MET A 534 29.08 -4.90 4.93
CA MET A 534 29.65 -3.99 3.93
C MET A 534 28.64 -2.90 3.53
N TRP A 535 27.39 -3.30 3.27
CA TRP A 535 26.32 -2.37 2.97
C TRP A 535 26.08 -1.37 4.12
N LEU A 536 26.05 -1.83 5.38
CA LEU A 536 25.86 -0.97 6.54
C LEU A 536 26.97 0.08 6.66
N VAL A 537 28.22 -0.31 6.48
CA VAL A 537 29.37 0.62 6.54
C VAL A 537 29.29 1.68 5.43
N GLU A 538 28.90 1.28 4.22
CA GLU A 538 28.74 2.20 3.08
C GLU A 538 27.53 3.14 3.23
N ASN A 539 26.50 2.72 3.95
CA ASN A 539 25.21 3.40 4.04
C ASN A 539 24.85 3.84 5.47
N GLN A 540 25.81 3.89 6.39
CA GLN A 540 25.58 4.19 7.82
C GLN A 540 24.91 5.56 8.06
N ASP A 541 25.09 6.50 7.12
CA ASP A 541 24.52 7.84 7.16
C ASP A 541 23.18 7.96 6.38
N ASN A 542 22.70 6.88 5.76
CA ASN A 542 21.43 6.90 5.04
C ASN A 542 20.24 6.78 6.00
N ASN A 543 19.11 7.38 5.61
CA ASN A 543 17.84 7.18 6.29
C ASN A 543 17.47 5.68 6.31
N ASP A 544 16.85 5.26 7.41
CA ASP A 544 16.40 3.88 7.64
C ASP A 544 17.52 2.80 7.59
N ALA A 545 18.81 3.18 7.63
CA ALA A 545 19.92 2.22 7.60
C ALA A 545 19.83 1.18 8.74
N LEU A 546 19.46 1.62 9.95
CA LEU A 546 19.19 0.74 11.08
C LEU A 546 18.02 -0.20 10.80
N LEU A 547 16.91 0.32 10.25
CA LEU A 547 15.72 -0.50 9.96
C LEU A 547 16.02 -1.54 8.88
N GLU A 548 16.84 -1.22 7.88
CA GLU A 548 17.28 -2.19 6.87
C GLU A 548 18.09 -3.32 7.51
N VAL A 549 19.03 -2.99 8.41
CA VAL A 549 19.79 -3.98 9.17
C VAL A 549 18.87 -4.89 9.99
N LEU A 550 17.93 -4.30 10.74
CA LEU A 550 16.98 -5.05 11.57
C LEU A 550 16.01 -5.89 10.73
N ARG A 551 15.64 -5.45 9.52
CA ARG A 551 14.80 -6.22 8.60
C ARG A 551 15.50 -7.48 8.09
N ASN A 552 16.82 -7.43 7.96
CA ASN A 552 17.61 -8.49 7.33
C ASN A 552 18.39 -9.35 8.34
N SER A 553 18.56 -8.92 9.58
CA SER A 553 19.20 -9.70 10.64
C SER A 553 18.44 -9.60 11.98
N PRO A 554 17.71 -10.67 12.38
CA PRO A 554 17.02 -10.71 13.68
C PRO A 554 17.95 -10.58 14.90
N ARG A 555 19.21 -11.04 14.77
CA ARG A 555 20.23 -10.99 15.83
C ARG A 555 20.82 -9.58 16.01
N ALA A 556 20.66 -8.69 15.02
CA ALA A 556 21.19 -7.33 15.09
C ALA A 556 20.58 -6.50 16.23
N PHE A 557 19.31 -6.74 16.57
CA PHE A 557 18.62 -6.04 17.65
C PHE A 557 19.36 -6.16 19.00
N ASP A 558 19.92 -7.33 19.29
CA ASP A 558 20.61 -7.57 20.57
C ASP A 558 21.85 -6.68 20.67
N LEU A 559 22.61 -6.52 19.57
CA LEU A 559 23.75 -5.60 19.49
C LEU A 559 23.34 -4.13 19.66
N VAL A 560 22.22 -3.72 19.05
CA VAL A 560 21.70 -2.34 19.19
C VAL A 560 21.44 -1.99 20.64
N VAL A 561 20.69 -2.85 21.33
CA VAL A 561 20.25 -2.59 22.71
C VAL A 561 21.41 -2.69 23.68
N GLU A 562 22.32 -3.64 23.51
CA GLU A 562 23.52 -3.75 24.33
C GLU A 562 24.42 -2.52 24.19
N ALA A 563 24.66 -2.05 22.95
CA ALA A 563 25.46 -0.86 22.68
C ALA A 563 24.87 0.41 23.31
N TRP A 564 23.54 0.59 23.22
CA TRP A 564 22.88 1.71 23.91
C TRP A 564 22.92 1.53 25.44
N THR A 565 22.66 0.32 25.95
CA THR A 565 22.67 0.02 27.40
C THR A 565 24.05 0.23 28.02
N LYS A 566 25.14 -0.02 27.28
CA LYS A 566 26.52 0.28 27.69
C LYS A 566 26.70 1.77 28.03
N ARG A 567 26.00 2.67 27.34
CA ARG A 567 26.02 4.12 27.56
C ARG A 567 25.00 4.55 28.62
N ALA A 568 23.81 3.93 28.63
CA ALA A 568 22.73 4.25 29.57
C ALA A 568 22.95 3.71 30.99
N GLY A 569 23.70 2.62 31.15
CA GLY A 569 23.98 1.96 32.42
C GLY A 569 23.07 0.76 32.72
N SER A 570 23.46 -0.04 33.71
CA SER A 570 22.83 -1.34 34.01
C SER A 570 21.38 -1.27 34.49
N LEU A 571 20.90 -0.10 34.94
CA LEU A 571 19.49 0.11 35.31
C LEU A 571 18.55 0.07 34.09
N PHE A 572 19.13 0.10 32.88
CA PHE A 572 18.46 -0.04 31.59
C PHE A 572 18.73 -1.40 30.93
N ALA A 573 19.15 -2.40 31.70
CA ALA A 573 19.19 -3.78 31.19
C ALA A 573 17.79 -4.19 30.71
N TYR A 574 17.71 -4.63 29.46
CA TYR A 574 16.46 -4.94 28.79
C TYR A 574 16.29 -6.44 28.62
N GLU A 575 15.17 -6.96 29.10
CA GLU A 575 14.76 -8.33 28.85
C GLU A 575 13.90 -8.39 27.58
N LYS A 576 14.45 -9.06 26.55
CA LYS A 576 13.81 -9.21 25.24
C LYS A 576 12.64 -10.20 25.35
N PRO A 577 11.39 -9.80 25.04
CA PRO A 577 10.26 -10.72 25.00
C PRO A 577 10.48 -11.83 23.97
N THR A 578 9.96 -13.02 24.21
CA THR A 578 9.98 -14.09 23.20
C THR A 578 8.95 -13.84 22.11
N TYR A 579 7.77 -13.36 22.51
CA TYR A 579 6.65 -13.10 21.61
C TYR A 579 6.11 -11.70 21.85
N LEU A 580 5.73 -11.03 20.78
CA LEU A 580 5.06 -9.75 20.82
C LEU A 580 4.25 -9.57 19.55
N HIS A 581 3.15 -8.85 19.69
CA HIS A 581 2.41 -8.42 18.52
C HIS A 581 3.14 -7.26 17.88
N HIS A 582 3.33 -7.35 16.56
CA HIS A 582 3.92 -6.25 15.82
C HIS A 582 3.05 -5.01 15.98
N PHE A 583 3.70 -3.88 16.22
CA PHE A 583 3.10 -2.58 16.06
C PHE A 583 4.16 -1.69 15.45
N GLU A 584 3.72 -0.65 14.78
CA GLU A 584 4.55 0.42 14.22
C GLU A 584 3.98 1.76 14.68
N PRO A 585 4.81 2.80 14.84
CA PRO A 585 4.34 4.16 15.11
C PRO A 585 3.35 4.60 14.04
N ASN A 586 2.07 4.72 14.39
CA ASN A 586 1.00 5.07 13.46
C ASN A 586 -0.12 5.82 14.21
N ARG A 587 -1.07 6.40 13.48
CA ARG A 587 -2.26 7.02 14.08
C ARG A 587 -3.14 5.94 14.70
N PHE A 588 -3.45 6.13 15.97
CA PHE A 588 -4.23 5.25 16.83
C PHE A 588 -5.70 5.68 16.92
N ALA A 589 -5.95 6.98 17.00
CA ALA A 589 -7.28 7.54 17.11
C ALA A 589 -7.35 8.98 16.60
N THR A 590 -8.55 9.42 16.23
CA THR A 590 -8.78 10.76 15.68
C THR A 590 -9.91 11.45 16.44
N LEU A 591 -9.65 12.70 16.84
CA LEU A 591 -10.66 13.61 17.36
C LEU A 591 -10.87 14.75 16.36
N PHE A 592 -12.00 14.72 15.65
CA PHE A 592 -12.37 15.72 14.66
C PHE A 592 -13.31 16.77 15.25
N LEU A 593 -12.83 18.00 15.43
CA LEU A 593 -13.55 19.12 16.05
C LEU A 593 -14.40 19.85 15.00
N TYR A 594 -15.68 20.11 15.29
CA TYR A 594 -16.56 20.93 14.45
C TYR A 594 -16.58 22.39 14.93
N LEU A 595 -15.86 23.27 14.22
CA LEU A 595 -15.59 24.64 14.69
C LEU A 595 -16.75 25.61 14.42
N ASN A 596 -17.64 25.30 13.46
CA ASN A 596 -18.84 26.06 13.16
C ASN A 596 -20.00 25.15 12.74
N ASP A 597 -21.23 25.68 12.82
CA ASP A 597 -22.40 24.97 12.30
C ASP A 597 -22.37 24.97 10.77
N CYS A 598 -22.64 23.81 10.17
CA CYS A 598 -22.98 23.71 8.75
C CYS A 598 -24.50 23.57 8.62
N PRO A 599 -25.22 24.55 8.05
CA PRO A 599 -26.69 24.50 7.96
C PRO A 599 -27.26 23.29 7.23
N GLU A 600 -26.54 22.77 6.24
CA GLU A 600 -26.96 21.60 5.46
C GLU A 600 -25.73 20.92 4.84
N GLY A 601 -25.64 19.59 4.99
CA GLY A 601 -24.50 18.81 4.53
C GLY A 601 -23.30 18.89 5.47
N GLY A 602 -22.15 18.44 4.98
CA GLY A 602 -20.90 18.50 5.74
C GLY A 602 -20.76 17.41 6.80
N GLU A 603 -21.54 16.33 6.73
CA GLU A 603 -21.46 15.20 7.65
C GLU A 603 -20.10 14.49 7.56
N THR A 604 -19.70 13.83 8.65
CA THR A 604 -18.59 12.86 8.65
C THR A 604 -19.19 11.47 8.61
N VAL A 605 -18.86 10.67 7.59
CA VAL A 605 -19.50 9.39 7.33
C VAL A 605 -18.61 8.21 7.61
N PHE A 606 -19.19 7.13 8.13
CA PHE A 606 -18.55 5.86 8.46
C PHE A 606 -19.34 4.72 7.81
N PRO A 607 -18.93 4.26 6.61
CA PRO A 607 -19.70 3.32 5.78
C PRO A 607 -19.90 1.96 6.45
N TYR A 608 -18.89 1.51 7.20
CA TYR A 608 -18.93 0.23 7.92
C TYR A 608 -19.79 0.25 9.18
N SER A 609 -20.41 1.37 9.55
CA SER A 609 -21.35 1.39 10.68
C SER A 609 -22.75 0.94 10.28
N LYS A 610 -23.37 0.09 11.11
CA LYS A 610 -24.80 -0.29 10.98
C LYS A 610 -25.74 0.80 11.52
N GLU A 611 -25.21 1.74 12.29
CA GLU A 611 -26.00 2.74 13.02
C GLU A 611 -26.34 3.91 12.10
N ARG A 612 -27.39 3.73 11.28
CA ARG A 612 -27.83 4.76 10.35
C ARG A 612 -28.63 5.83 11.09
N VAL A 613 -27.94 6.81 11.65
CA VAL A 613 -28.54 7.93 12.40
C VAL A 613 -29.21 8.95 11.46
N VAL A 614 -28.73 9.09 10.22
CA VAL A 614 -29.33 9.98 9.20
C VAL A 614 -29.62 9.18 7.92
N THR A 615 -30.85 9.29 7.41
CA THR A 615 -31.33 8.60 6.20
C THR A 615 -31.73 9.60 5.13
N GLY A 616 -31.66 9.23 3.85
CA GLY A 616 -32.09 10.08 2.73
C GLY A 616 -31.15 11.25 2.41
N ILE A 617 -29.87 11.14 2.79
CA ILE A 617 -28.81 12.01 2.28
C ILE A 617 -28.51 11.54 0.86
N GLU A 618 -28.81 12.35 -0.15
CA GLU A 618 -28.29 12.19 -1.51
C GLU A 618 -27.37 13.38 -1.79
N ARG A 619 -26.10 13.12 -2.11
CA ARG A 619 -25.10 14.15 -2.40
C ARG A 619 -24.46 13.88 -3.74
N GLU A 620 -24.54 14.87 -4.63
CA GLU A 620 -23.97 14.78 -5.97
C GLU A 620 -22.45 14.57 -5.88
N GLY A 621 -21.95 13.50 -6.49
CA GLY A 621 -20.52 13.18 -6.57
C GLY A 621 -19.95 12.34 -5.42
N MET A 622 -20.76 11.93 -4.44
CA MET A 622 -20.28 11.16 -3.28
C MET A 622 -21.37 10.25 -2.68
N ASP A 623 -21.65 9.12 -3.35
CA ASP A 623 -22.72 8.17 -3.00
C ASP A 623 -22.57 7.60 -1.57
N GLU A 624 -21.32 7.44 -1.16
CA GLU A 624 -20.82 7.07 0.17
C GLU A 624 -21.49 7.86 1.32
N CYS A 625 -21.91 9.10 1.07
CA CYS A 625 -22.64 9.92 2.04
C CYS A 625 -24.00 9.34 2.46
N SER A 626 -24.50 8.39 1.68
CA SER A 626 -25.78 7.71 1.89
C SER A 626 -25.61 6.42 2.70
N GLU A 627 -24.38 6.00 2.98
CA GLU A 627 -24.01 4.71 3.56
C GLU A 627 -23.55 4.84 5.02
N GLY A 628 -23.92 3.85 5.82
CA GLY A 628 -23.52 3.75 7.23
C GLY A 628 -23.95 4.89 8.15
N LEU A 629 -23.10 5.23 9.12
CA LEU A 629 -23.31 6.30 10.09
C LEU A 629 -22.89 7.65 9.49
N ALA A 630 -23.76 8.65 9.57
CA ALA A 630 -23.45 10.03 9.23
C ALA A 630 -23.54 10.92 10.47
N VAL A 631 -22.40 11.48 10.89
CA VAL A 631 -22.31 12.38 12.06
C VAL A 631 -22.43 13.83 11.59
N PRO A 632 -23.45 14.59 12.03
CA PRO A 632 -23.65 15.97 11.60
C PRO A 632 -22.58 16.91 12.17
N PRO A 633 -22.17 17.96 11.43
CA PRO A 633 -21.19 18.92 11.88
C PRO A 633 -21.81 19.97 12.81
N VAL A 634 -22.13 19.56 14.04
CA VAL A 634 -22.69 20.43 15.07
C VAL A 634 -21.57 21.20 15.76
N LYS A 635 -21.67 22.53 15.80
CA LYS A 635 -20.64 23.37 16.41
C LYS A 635 -20.35 23.00 17.87
N LEU A 636 -19.08 23.13 18.28
CA LEU A 636 -18.59 22.82 19.63
C LEU A 636 -18.71 21.35 20.04
N THR A 637 -18.94 20.47 19.06
CA THR A 637 -18.87 19.03 19.24
C THR A 637 -17.67 18.47 18.49
N ALA A 638 -17.32 17.21 18.77
CA ALA A 638 -16.29 16.49 18.04
C ALA A 638 -16.70 15.04 17.78
N SER A 639 -16.19 14.46 16.70
CA SER A 639 -16.23 13.02 16.43
C SER A 639 -14.93 12.38 16.90
N PHE A 640 -15.00 11.40 17.80
CA PHE A 640 -13.88 10.65 18.31
C PHE A 640 -13.98 9.19 17.88
N PHE A 641 -12.97 8.67 17.18
CA PHE A 641 -12.96 7.29 16.69
C PHE A 641 -11.54 6.72 16.67
N TYR A 642 -11.45 5.40 16.62
CA TYR A 642 -10.17 4.68 16.62
C TYR A 642 -9.80 4.25 15.20
N SER A 643 -8.53 4.42 14.86
CA SER A 643 -7.90 3.96 13.61
C SER A 643 -7.18 2.62 13.81
N GLN A 644 -7.02 2.19 15.07
CA GLN A 644 -6.43 0.91 15.45
C GLN A 644 -7.32 0.17 16.45
N THR A 645 -7.30 -1.15 16.35
CA THR A 645 -7.90 -2.08 17.31
C THR A 645 -7.18 -2.02 18.67
N PRO A 646 -7.79 -2.53 19.75
CA PRO A 646 -7.10 -2.65 21.05
C PRO A 646 -5.79 -3.46 21.01
N MET A 647 -5.57 -4.26 19.96
CA MET A 647 -4.34 -5.03 19.79
C MET A 647 -3.21 -4.23 19.12
N ASN A 648 -3.44 -2.96 18.77
CA ASN A 648 -2.59 -2.09 17.94
C ASN A 648 -2.54 -2.49 16.45
N GLY A 649 -3.42 -3.37 15.99
CA GLY A 649 -3.62 -3.63 14.56
C GLY A 649 -4.43 -2.50 13.93
N LEU A 650 -4.11 -2.13 12.69
CA LEU A 650 -4.90 -1.17 11.89
C LEU A 650 -6.36 -1.66 11.79
N ASP A 651 -7.31 -0.73 11.86
CA ASP A 651 -8.74 -1.03 11.82
C ASP A 651 -9.35 -0.49 10.52
N PRO A 652 -9.49 -1.32 9.46
CA PRO A 652 -10.06 -0.88 8.20
C PRO A 652 -11.54 -0.49 8.31
N ALA A 653 -12.24 -0.90 9.38
CA ALA A 653 -13.60 -0.43 9.62
C ALA A 653 -13.65 1.06 9.97
N SER A 654 -12.51 1.67 10.33
CA SER A 654 -12.37 3.11 10.58
C SER A 654 -12.44 3.98 9.32
N LEU A 655 -12.57 3.37 8.13
CA LEU A 655 -12.80 4.07 6.87
C LEU A 655 -13.89 5.12 7.01
N HIS A 656 -13.58 6.36 6.65
CA HIS A 656 -14.48 7.48 6.84
C HIS A 656 -14.30 8.57 5.79
N GLY A 657 -15.32 9.42 5.63
CA GLY A 657 -15.32 10.48 4.62
C GLY A 657 -15.93 11.79 5.12
N GLY A 658 -15.58 12.89 4.45
CA GLY A 658 -16.17 14.20 4.67
C GLY A 658 -17.17 14.55 3.57
N CYS A 659 -18.46 14.45 3.87
CA CYS A 659 -19.52 14.78 2.92
C CYS A 659 -19.51 16.26 2.53
N PRO A 660 -19.94 16.59 1.31
CA PRO A 660 -19.94 17.96 0.85
C PRO A 660 -20.95 18.81 1.65
N PRO A 661 -20.56 20.00 2.13
CA PRO A 661 -21.51 21.02 2.54
C PRO A 661 -22.47 21.32 1.39
N ALA A 662 -23.77 21.21 1.63
CA ALA A 662 -24.79 21.63 0.66
C ALA A 662 -25.06 23.14 0.77
N LYS A 663 -24.88 23.69 1.97
CA LYS A 663 -25.00 25.12 2.21
C LYS A 663 -24.03 25.60 3.27
N GLY A 664 -23.29 26.65 2.94
CA GLY A 664 -22.38 27.32 3.87
C GLY A 664 -20.96 26.79 3.81
N LEU A 665 -20.18 27.13 4.83
CA LEU A 665 -18.79 26.70 5.00
C LEU A 665 -18.72 25.76 6.20
N LYS A 666 -17.88 24.73 6.11
CA LYS A 666 -17.52 23.87 7.25
C LYS A 666 -16.04 24.07 7.56
N TYR A 667 -15.76 24.53 8.76
CA TYR A 667 -14.44 24.48 9.39
C TYR A 667 -14.43 23.33 10.39
N GLY A 668 -13.41 22.51 10.28
CA GLY A 668 -13.10 21.48 11.27
C GLY A 668 -11.63 21.53 11.66
N ALA A 669 -11.27 20.80 12.71
CA ALA A 669 -9.88 20.56 13.03
C ALA A 669 -9.63 19.10 13.40
N ASN A 670 -8.63 18.48 12.80
CA ASN A 670 -8.15 17.17 13.21
C ASN A 670 -7.18 17.31 14.38
N SER A 671 -7.42 16.53 15.43
CA SER A 671 -6.42 16.18 16.43
C SER A 671 -6.15 14.68 16.32
N PHE A 672 -5.08 14.36 15.60
CA PHE A 672 -4.62 12.99 15.42
C PHE A 672 -3.83 12.54 16.63
N MET A 673 -4.11 11.33 17.11
CA MET A 673 -3.44 10.70 18.23
C MET A 673 -2.77 9.42 17.77
N TRP A 674 -1.51 9.26 18.10
CA TRP A 674 -0.64 8.17 17.67
C TRP A 674 -0.55 7.09 18.75
N ASN A 675 -0.11 5.89 18.36
CA ASN A 675 0.22 4.82 19.30
C ASN A 675 1.64 4.94 19.91
N ALA A 676 2.32 6.03 19.58
CA ALA A 676 3.67 6.41 19.95
C ALA A 676 3.76 7.95 19.99
N ASP A 677 4.95 8.50 20.22
CA ASP A 677 5.18 9.95 20.08
C ASP A 677 4.84 10.38 18.63
N ALA A 678 3.94 11.34 18.48
CA ALA A 678 3.37 11.71 17.18
C ALA A 678 4.37 12.38 16.25
N ASP A 679 5.25 13.23 16.78
CA ASP A 679 6.22 13.96 15.96
C ASP A 679 7.34 13.02 15.48
N GLU A 680 7.75 12.09 16.34
CA GLU A 680 8.72 11.04 16.00
C GLU A 680 8.12 9.99 15.04
N GLY A 681 6.87 9.60 15.27
CA GLY A 681 6.12 8.70 14.40
C GLY A 681 5.99 9.28 13.00
N ALA A 682 5.55 10.53 12.88
CA ALA A 682 5.47 11.23 11.61
C ALA A 682 6.84 11.23 10.89
N ASN A 683 7.94 11.50 11.61
CA ASN A 683 9.28 11.53 11.01
C ASN A 683 9.68 10.17 10.40
N ILE A 684 9.29 9.05 11.03
CA ILE A 684 9.49 7.72 10.42
C ILE A 684 8.82 7.67 9.06
N TRP A 685 7.61 8.18 8.91
CA TRP A 685 6.90 8.21 7.62
C TRP A 685 7.44 9.24 6.62
N GLY A 686 8.57 9.88 6.93
CA GLY A 686 9.13 10.99 6.13
C GLY A 686 8.32 12.27 6.27
N MET A 687 7.42 12.34 7.24
CA MET A 687 6.57 13.49 7.52
C MET A 687 7.11 14.23 8.74
N GLY A 688 7.59 15.46 8.57
CA GLY A 688 8.05 16.26 9.69
C GLY A 688 9.54 16.13 9.99
N GLU A 689 9.99 17.04 10.85
CA GLU A 689 11.41 17.34 11.05
C GLU A 689 12.00 16.48 12.18
N ASP A 690 13.29 16.15 12.06
CA ASP A 690 14.05 15.58 13.18
C ASP A 690 14.52 16.73 14.08
N PHE A 691 13.74 17.01 15.12
CA PHE A 691 14.04 18.10 16.06
C PHE A 691 15.29 17.84 16.91
N LYS A 692 15.88 16.64 16.85
CA LYS A 692 17.14 16.28 17.54
C LYS A 692 18.36 16.27 16.62
N GLU A 693 18.20 16.64 15.34
CA GLU A 693 19.32 16.73 14.40
C GLU A 693 20.16 17.99 14.67
N GLU A 694 21.45 17.81 15.00
CA GLU A 694 22.39 18.94 15.13
C GLU A 694 22.97 19.34 13.76
N ILE A 695 22.39 20.34 13.11
CA ILE A 695 23.00 20.92 11.90
C ILE A 695 24.12 21.90 12.29
N ASN A 696 25.38 21.49 12.10
CA ASN A 696 26.59 22.33 12.20
C ASN A 696 26.78 23.06 13.55
N GLY A 697 26.60 22.37 14.69
CA GLY A 697 27.00 22.88 16.01
C GLY A 697 26.23 24.10 16.50
N LYS A 698 25.01 24.32 15.99
CA LYS A 698 24.05 25.26 16.58
C LYS A 698 22.76 24.52 16.90
N LYS A 699 22.46 24.35 18.20
CA LYS A 699 21.09 24.07 18.66
C LYS A 699 20.18 25.10 18.01
N GLN A 700 19.22 24.65 17.20
CA GLN A 700 18.29 25.56 16.56
C GLN A 700 17.19 25.93 17.56
N SER A 701 17.45 26.87 18.47
CA SER A 701 16.38 27.66 19.06
C SER A 701 15.91 28.69 18.02
N ARG A 702 15.17 28.23 17.00
CA ARG A 702 14.46 29.15 16.11
C ARG A 702 13.02 29.26 16.56
N GLY A 703 12.70 30.42 17.15
CA GLY A 703 11.34 30.92 17.14
C GLY A 703 10.80 30.87 15.71
N ILE A 704 9.63 30.25 15.58
CA ILE A 704 8.92 29.99 14.33
C ILE A 704 8.68 31.32 13.62
N LYS A 705 9.28 31.48 12.44
CA LYS A 705 8.86 32.47 11.45
C LYS A 705 8.68 31.73 10.14
N ASN A 706 7.42 31.51 9.79
CA ASN A 706 6.96 30.98 8.51
C ASN A 706 7.21 32.01 7.40
N ASP A 707 8.39 31.96 6.80
CA ASP A 707 8.64 32.52 5.46
C ASP A 707 9.07 31.39 4.51
N ARG A 708 8.17 30.43 4.24
CA ARG A 708 8.20 29.55 3.05
C ARG A 708 6.78 29.14 2.64
N PRO A 709 6.45 29.14 1.33
CA PRO A 709 5.14 28.72 0.85
C PRO A 709 5.01 27.18 0.86
N ALA A 710 3.78 26.71 1.09
CA ALA A 710 3.21 25.38 0.87
C ALA A 710 4.20 24.19 0.80
N PHE A 711 4.08 23.29 1.77
CA PHE A 711 4.71 21.96 1.78
C PHE A 711 4.55 21.27 0.42
N THR A 712 5.64 21.21 -0.34
CA THR A 712 5.80 20.24 -1.42
C THR A 712 6.04 18.89 -0.79
N MET A 713 5.06 17.98 -0.86
CA MET A 713 5.34 16.55 -0.74
C MET A 713 6.15 16.15 -1.97
N GLY A 714 7.47 16.13 -1.79
CA GLY A 714 8.44 15.82 -2.82
C GLY A 714 9.19 14.56 -2.45
N HIS A 715 9.18 13.63 -3.41
CA HIS A 715 10.08 12.48 -3.59
C HIS A 715 11.27 12.34 -2.63
N THR A 716 11.45 11.09 -2.17
CA THR A 716 12.74 10.50 -1.81
C THR A 716 13.87 11.04 -2.68
N ALA A 717 14.65 11.97 -2.12
CA ALA A 717 15.80 12.52 -2.79
C ALA A 717 16.97 11.55 -2.63
N SER A 718 17.28 10.88 -3.74
CA SER A 718 18.63 10.40 -4.04
C SER A 718 19.67 11.47 -3.69
N VAL A 719 20.66 11.08 -2.91
CA VAL A 719 21.80 11.88 -2.44
C VAL A 719 22.56 12.50 -3.61
N ASN A 720 22.62 13.84 -3.68
CA ASN A 720 23.63 14.53 -4.46
C ASN A 720 24.70 15.13 -3.54
N ARG A 721 25.84 14.45 -3.54
CA ARG A 721 27.10 14.68 -2.83
C ARG A 721 27.62 16.11 -3.04
N GLN A 722 27.66 16.96 -2.01
CA GLN A 722 28.48 18.18 -2.03
C GLN A 722 29.85 17.91 -1.38
N ARG A 723 30.86 17.70 -2.24
CA ARG A 723 32.29 17.72 -1.87
C ARG A 723 32.70 19.12 -1.43
N ARG A 724 33.24 19.24 -0.21
CA ARG A 724 33.96 20.44 0.23
C ARG A 724 35.43 20.37 -0.18
N SER A 725 35.87 21.46 -0.78
CA SER A 725 37.19 21.83 -1.28
C SER A 725 38.38 21.45 -0.39
N THR A 726 39.35 20.72 -0.97
CA THR A 726 40.78 20.85 -0.65
C THR A 726 41.57 21.08 -1.94
N THR A 727 42.47 22.06 -1.85
CA THR A 727 43.33 22.63 -2.89
C THR A 727 44.43 21.67 -3.35
N GLY A 728 44.67 21.57 -4.66
CA GLY A 728 45.85 20.91 -5.24
C GLY A 728 45.83 20.91 -6.77
N THR A 729 46.59 21.81 -7.38
CA THR A 729 46.76 22.09 -8.81
C THR A 729 47.33 20.92 -9.64
N LEU A 730 46.90 20.75 -10.91
CA LEU A 730 47.73 20.91 -12.14
C LEU A 730 47.15 20.22 -13.42
N TYR A 731 47.09 21.02 -14.50
CA TYR A 731 47.09 20.72 -15.95
C TYR A 731 45.86 20.16 -16.69
N GLY A 732 45.24 21.04 -17.51
CA GLY A 732 45.07 20.82 -18.95
C GLY A 732 43.65 20.56 -19.48
N GLU A 733 42.89 21.62 -19.80
CA GLU A 733 41.80 21.54 -20.80
C GLU A 733 42.36 21.43 -22.22
N PRO A 734 41.58 20.88 -23.17
CA PRO A 734 41.09 21.78 -24.21
C PRO A 734 39.57 21.68 -24.46
N ALA A 735 39.07 22.82 -24.94
CA ALA A 735 37.69 23.23 -25.12
C ALA A 735 36.90 22.49 -26.21
N GLY A 736 35.57 22.47 -26.07
CA GLY A 736 34.67 22.40 -27.23
C GLY A 736 33.36 21.65 -27.08
N ALA A 737 32.46 22.01 -26.15
CA ALA A 737 31.01 21.82 -26.33
C ALA A 737 30.25 22.76 -25.37
N ALA A 738 29.47 23.67 -25.93
CA ALA A 738 28.63 24.60 -25.17
C ALA A 738 27.57 23.81 -24.39
N ALA A 739 27.55 23.98 -23.07
CA ALA A 739 26.47 23.49 -22.22
C ALA A 739 25.19 24.29 -22.51
N ALA A 740 24.14 23.59 -22.96
CA ALA A 740 22.77 24.10 -22.97
C ALA A 740 22.25 24.26 -21.52
N PRO A 741 21.37 25.24 -21.24
CA PRO A 741 20.91 25.52 -19.89
C PRO A 741 19.97 24.41 -19.38
N ARG A 742 20.09 24.08 -18.09
CA ARG A 742 19.13 23.23 -17.38
C ARG A 742 17.76 23.90 -17.37
N GLY A 743 16.77 23.29 -18.02
CA GLY A 743 15.38 23.74 -17.98
C GLY A 743 14.41 22.78 -18.67
N SER A 744 13.27 22.57 -17.98
CA SER A 744 11.97 22.06 -18.44
C SER A 744 11.91 20.67 -19.08
N TYR A 745 11.28 19.73 -18.35
CA TYR A 745 10.57 18.63 -18.99
C TYR A 745 9.50 19.19 -19.93
N THR A 746 9.35 18.61 -21.11
CA THR A 746 8.22 18.94 -22.00
C THR A 746 6.89 18.48 -21.35
N PRO A 747 5.73 19.05 -21.72
CA PRO A 747 4.44 18.57 -21.24
C PRO A 747 4.24 17.07 -21.48
N ALA A 748 4.73 16.56 -22.62
CA ALA A 748 4.72 15.13 -22.92
C ALA A 748 5.61 14.30 -21.97
N GLN A 749 6.78 14.82 -21.56
CA GLN A 749 7.64 14.16 -20.57
C GLN A 749 7.05 14.19 -19.15
N MET A 750 6.39 15.28 -18.75
CA MET A 750 5.71 15.34 -17.45
C MET A 750 4.52 14.40 -17.41
N GLN A 751 3.68 14.40 -18.46
CA GLN A 751 2.53 13.53 -18.56
C GLN A 751 2.92 12.05 -18.66
N ALA A 752 4.15 11.77 -19.12
CA ALA A 752 4.69 10.42 -19.13
C ALA A 752 5.22 9.89 -17.82
N LEU A 753 5.90 10.76 -17.08
CA LEU A 753 6.28 10.48 -15.70
C LEU A 753 5.05 10.33 -14.80
N TYR A 754 3.99 11.08 -15.12
CA TYR A 754 2.67 10.96 -14.52
C TYR A 754 2.02 9.61 -14.86
N LEU A 755 1.65 9.32 -16.12
CA LEU A 755 0.87 8.12 -16.44
C LEU A 755 1.62 6.78 -16.25
N SER A 756 2.96 6.79 -16.14
CA SER A 756 3.73 5.63 -15.67
C SER A 756 3.46 5.28 -14.19
N ARG A 757 2.76 6.15 -13.47
CA ARG A 757 2.37 6.06 -12.06
C ARG A 757 0.85 5.94 -11.83
N GLY A 758 0.05 5.56 -12.83
CA GLY A 758 -1.42 5.41 -12.65
C GLY A 758 -1.96 3.97 -12.78
N ARG A 759 -2.66 3.51 -11.72
CA ARG A 759 -3.33 2.21 -11.43
C ARG A 759 -2.52 1.14 -10.67
N PRO A 760 -2.55 1.17 -9.32
CA PRO A 760 -2.17 0.07 -8.46
C PRO A 760 -3.36 -0.87 -8.30
N ASP A 761 -3.63 -1.68 -9.32
CA ASP A 761 -4.48 -2.84 -9.15
C ASP A 761 -3.85 -4.05 -9.86
N MET A 762 -3.51 -5.06 -9.05
CA MET A 762 -2.94 -6.36 -9.41
C MET A 762 -1.59 -6.34 -10.18
N ALA A 763 -0.51 -5.87 -9.54
CA ALA A 763 0.87 -6.16 -10.01
C ALA A 763 2.00 -6.00 -8.96
N PHE A 764 1.72 -6.04 -7.66
CA PHE A 764 2.78 -5.93 -6.64
C PHE A 764 3.09 -7.26 -5.94
N MET A 765 3.37 -8.33 -6.71
CA MET A 765 4.00 -9.53 -6.13
C MET A 765 4.51 -10.54 -7.16
N SER A 766 5.69 -10.25 -7.70
CA SER A 766 6.77 -11.23 -7.81
C SER A 766 8.01 -10.49 -8.28
N ASN A 767 8.91 -10.15 -7.35
CA ASN A 767 10.36 -10.04 -7.57
C ASN A 767 11.03 -9.51 -6.30
N GLN A 768 11.19 -10.36 -5.28
CA GLN A 768 12.43 -10.34 -4.52
C GLN A 768 13.36 -11.35 -5.18
N GLY A 769 14.46 -10.83 -5.75
CA GLY A 769 15.46 -11.62 -6.44
C GLY A 769 15.91 -11.00 -7.77
N ARG A 770 16.45 -9.78 -7.78
CA ARG A 770 17.30 -9.33 -8.89
C ARG A 770 18.55 -8.58 -8.41
N VAL A 771 19.68 -9.22 -8.70
CA VAL A 771 20.97 -8.67 -9.17
C VAL A 771 20.76 -7.35 -9.96
N PRO A 772 21.68 -6.37 -9.92
CA PRO A 772 21.55 -5.06 -10.59
C PRO A 772 20.89 -5.15 -11.97
N VAL A 773 19.77 -4.43 -12.13
CA VAL A 773 19.04 -4.33 -13.40
C VAL A 773 19.86 -3.46 -14.35
N ASP A 774 20.40 -4.05 -15.41
CA ASP A 774 20.98 -3.31 -16.51
C ASP A 774 19.93 -2.36 -17.08
N VAL A 775 20.26 -1.06 -17.13
CA VAL A 775 19.37 -0.03 -17.68
C VAL A 775 19.11 -0.35 -19.16
N PRO A 776 17.84 -0.57 -19.59
CA PRO A 776 17.52 -0.88 -20.97
C PRO A 776 18.13 0.15 -21.91
N GLU A 777 18.90 -0.29 -22.91
CA GLU A 777 19.56 0.62 -23.84
C GLU A 777 18.51 1.22 -24.79
N LEU A 778 18.53 2.55 -24.96
CA LEU A 778 17.74 3.22 -25.99
C LEU A 778 18.56 3.18 -27.28
N GLN A 779 18.15 2.33 -28.21
CA GLN A 779 18.85 2.11 -29.47
C GLN A 779 18.09 2.76 -30.61
N GLN A 780 18.80 3.47 -31.49
CA GLN A 780 18.24 3.98 -32.73
C GLN A 780 18.28 2.90 -33.81
N THR A 781 17.16 2.71 -34.51
CA THR A 781 17.11 1.76 -35.63
C THR A 781 17.83 2.29 -36.85
N CYS A 782 18.58 1.44 -37.53
CA CYS A 782 18.87 1.63 -38.95
C CYS A 782 17.71 1.05 -39.78
N THR A 783 17.25 1.80 -40.77
CA THR A 783 16.23 1.30 -41.70
C THR A 783 16.92 0.38 -42.71
N VAL A 784 16.65 -0.91 -42.59
CA VAL A 784 17.16 -1.91 -43.53
C VAL A 784 16.11 -2.15 -44.61
N LYS A 785 16.43 -1.81 -45.85
CA LYS A 785 15.55 -2.05 -46.99
C LYS A 785 15.56 -3.54 -47.34
N ASN A 786 14.46 -4.23 -47.05
CA ASN A 786 14.28 -5.61 -47.48
C ASN A 786 13.86 -5.64 -48.97
N HIS A 787 14.70 -6.21 -49.83
CA HIS A 787 14.38 -6.29 -51.25
C HIS A 787 13.43 -7.44 -51.60
N VAL A 788 13.25 -8.45 -50.74
CA VAL A 788 12.41 -9.62 -50.99
C VAL A 788 11.57 -10.00 -49.75
N ASN A 789 10.25 -10.05 -49.89
CA ASN A 789 9.35 -10.21 -48.75
C ASN A 789 8.17 -11.15 -49.07
N LEU A 790 8.07 -12.27 -48.35
CA LEU A 790 6.92 -13.16 -48.36
C LEU A 790 5.80 -12.58 -47.49
N LYS A 791 4.58 -12.46 -48.05
CA LYS A 791 3.41 -11.94 -47.32
C LYS A 791 2.83 -13.04 -46.43
N LYS A 792 3.13 -13.00 -45.14
CA LYS A 792 2.72 -14.00 -44.13
C LYS A 792 1.26 -14.46 -44.25
N ALA A 793 0.31 -13.54 -44.36
CA ALA A 793 -1.13 -13.85 -44.42
C ALA A 793 -1.57 -14.59 -45.69
N SER A 794 -0.71 -14.63 -46.72
CA SER A 794 -1.00 -15.32 -47.98
C SER A 794 -0.53 -16.77 -48.01
N LEU A 795 0.26 -17.21 -47.01
CA LEU A 795 0.79 -18.57 -46.95
C LEU A 795 -0.34 -19.57 -46.70
N LYS A 796 -0.53 -20.49 -47.64
CA LYS A 796 -1.58 -21.51 -47.61
C LYS A 796 -1.03 -22.87 -48.04
N LEU A 797 -1.55 -23.90 -47.39
CA LEU A 797 -1.35 -25.30 -47.77
C LEU A 797 -2.71 -25.87 -48.17
N GLN A 798 -2.84 -26.32 -49.42
CA GLN A 798 -4.09 -26.88 -49.93
C GLN A 798 -3.89 -28.36 -50.25
N GLN A 799 -4.72 -29.23 -49.65
CA GLN A 799 -4.70 -30.66 -49.96
C GLN A 799 -5.19 -30.88 -51.40
N SER A 800 -4.47 -31.71 -52.16
CA SER A 800 -4.88 -32.04 -53.52
C SER A 800 -6.22 -32.79 -53.49
N PRO A 801 -7.22 -32.35 -54.28
CA PRO A 801 -8.51 -33.04 -54.35
C PRO A 801 -8.42 -34.42 -54.99
N THR A 802 -7.36 -34.70 -55.77
CA THR A 802 -7.16 -35.98 -56.46
C THR A 802 -6.14 -36.90 -55.78
N HIS A 803 -5.22 -36.36 -54.98
CA HIS A 803 -4.24 -37.15 -54.22
C HIS A 803 -4.15 -36.64 -52.77
N PRO A 804 -4.91 -37.20 -51.82
CA PRO A 804 -5.03 -36.68 -50.44
C PRO A 804 -3.72 -36.59 -49.65
N GLN A 805 -2.67 -37.28 -50.07
CA GLN A 805 -1.34 -37.22 -49.43
C GLN A 805 -0.43 -36.10 -49.98
N GLN A 806 -0.88 -35.41 -51.03
CA GLN A 806 -0.14 -34.35 -51.70
C GLN A 806 -0.77 -32.97 -51.44
N TYR A 807 0.09 -31.96 -51.30
CA TYR A 807 -0.32 -30.61 -50.92
C TYR A 807 0.31 -29.55 -51.82
N ALA A 808 -0.50 -28.57 -52.23
CA ALA A 808 -0.06 -27.37 -52.91
C ALA A 808 0.32 -26.31 -51.88
N LEU A 809 1.50 -25.71 -52.06
CA LEU A 809 1.99 -24.58 -51.26
C LEU A 809 1.84 -23.30 -52.07
N GLU A 810 1.09 -22.34 -51.52
CA GLU A 810 0.84 -21.06 -52.19
C GLU A 810 1.15 -19.89 -51.27
N PHE A 811 1.78 -18.85 -51.82
CA PHE A 811 1.96 -17.57 -51.13
C PHE A 811 2.22 -16.43 -52.12
N GLN A 812 1.94 -15.21 -51.68
CA GLN A 812 2.33 -13.98 -52.36
C GLN A 812 3.63 -13.42 -51.79
N PHE A 813 4.41 -12.77 -52.63
CA PHE A 813 5.64 -12.10 -52.24
C PHE A 813 5.89 -10.82 -53.04
N ASP A 814 6.72 -9.95 -52.48
CA ASP A 814 7.20 -8.73 -53.10
C ASP A 814 8.70 -8.85 -53.35
N ALA A 815 9.17 -8.50 -54.55
CA ALA A 815 10.59 -8.53 -54.89
C ALA A 815 10.97 -7.24 -55.63
N THR A 816 11.67 -6.32 -54.97
CA THR A 816 12.13 -5.06 -55.60
C THR A 816 13.36 -5.26 -56.50
N LYS A 817 13.99 -6.43 -56.45
CA LYS A 817 15.05 -6.91 -57.34
C LYS A 817 14.71 -8.34 -57.77
N PRO A 818 15.20 -8.84 -58.92
CA PRO A 818 15.02 -10.23 -59.29
C PRO A 818 15.47 -11.17 -58.17
N CYS A 819 14.71 -12.21 -57.89
CA CYS A 819 14.95 -13.11 -56.76
C CYS A 819 14.81 -14.57 -57.14
N ARG A 820 15.38 -15.43 -56.31
CA ARG A 820 15.29 -16.88 -56.38
C ARG A 820 14.56 -17.37 -55.13
N ILE A 821 13.52 -18.18 -55.30
CA ILE A 821 12.77 -18.78 -54.20
C ILE A 821 13.16 -20.24 -54.11
N SER A 822 13.58 -20.68 -52.92
CA SER A 822 13.91 -22.06 -52.60
C SER A 822 13.02 -22.54 -51.46
N VAL A 823 12.52 -23.77 -51.52
CA VAL A 823 11.78 -24.38 -50.41
C VAL A 823 12.54 -25.63 -49.93
N PHE A 824 12.43 -25.94 -48.64
CA PHE A 824 13.11 -27.09 -48.03
C PHE A 824 12.12 -27.80 -47.10
N LEU A 825 11.90 -29.10 -47.30
CA LEU A 825 11.13 -29.94 -46.40
C LEU A 825 12.08 -30.71 -45.49
N VAL A 826 11.80 -30.75 -44.18
CA VAL A 826 12.60 -31.43 -43.15
C VAL A 826 14.08 -31.03 -43.25
N ALA A 827 14.35 -29.76 -42.99
CA ALA A 827 15.70 -29.21 -43.09
C ALA A 827 16.24 -28.82 -41.72
N ALA A 828 17.53 -29.06 -41.53
CA ALA A 828 18.29 -28.57 -40.40
C ALA A 828 18.90 -27.21 -40.75
N GLU A 829 18.73 -26.25 -39.84
CA GLU A 829 19.40 -24.96 -39.88
C GLU A 829 20.79 -25.09 -39.26
N THR A 830 21.83 -24.77 -40.03
CA THR A 830 23.20 -24.59 -39.54
C THR A 830 23.53 -23.11 -39.56
N VAL A 831 23.86 -22.56 -38.39
CA VAL A 831 24.17 -21.14 -38.22
C VAL A 831 25.68 -20.96 -38.15
N ASP A 832 26.22 -20.14 -39.03
CA ASP A 832 27.62 -19.73 -39.00
C ASP A 832 27.89 -18.90 -37.73
N ALA A 833 28.89 -19.31 -36.96
CA ALA A 833 29.12 -18.76 -35.61
C ALA A 833 29.57 -17.29 -35.62
N ASP A 834 30.22 -16.83 -36.70
CA ASP A 834 30.79 -15.49 -36.79
C ASP A 834 29.83 -14.49 -37.43
N THR A 835 29.06 -14.92 -38.44
CA THR A 835 28.16 -14.06 -39.21
C THR A 835 26.68 -14.21 -38.83
N GLY A 836 26.32 -15.26 -38.09
CA GLY A 836 24.94 -15.65 -37.85
C GLY A 836 24.21 -16.12 -39.12
N SER A 837 24.92 -16.25 -40.24
CA SER A 837 24.35 -16.66 -41.52
C SER A 837 23.79 -18.07 -41.44
N SER A 838 22.53 -18.22 -41.87
CA SER A 838 21.84 -19.51 -41.84
C SER A 838 22.07 -20.23 -43.17
N SER A 839 22.55 -21.46 -43.07
CA SER A 839 22.60 -22.42 -44.18
C SER A 839 21.66 -23.58 -43.86
N PHE A 840 20.97 -24.07 -44.88
CA PHE A 840 19.94 -25.09 -44.72
C PHE A 840 20.39 -26.37 -45.40
N ALA A 841 20.45 -27.45 -44.63
CA ALA A 841 20.77 -28.78 -45.12
C ALA A 841 19.54 -29.67 -44.93
N LEU A 842 19.18 -30.43 -45.95
CA LEU A 842 18.10 -31.41 -45.83
C LEU A 842 18.57 -32.53 -44.90
N VAL A 843 17.71 -32.92 -43.96
CA VAL A 843 18.03 -34.01 -43.02
C VAL A 843 18.12 -35.35 -43.75
N HIS A 844 17.41 -35.48 -44.86
CA HIS A 844 17.42 -36.66 -45.71
C HIS A 844 18.11 -36.31 -47.04
N GLU A 845 19.40 -36.68 -47.19
CA GLU A 845 20.23 -36.36 -48.37
C GLU A 845 19.63 -36.87 -49.70
N ASP A 846 18.79 -37.91 -49.66
CA ASP A 846 18.21 -38.57 -50.84
C ASP A 846 16.90 -37.92 -51.35
N LYS A 847 16.41 -36.86 -50.70
CA LYS A 847 15.13 -36.23 -51.03
C LYS A 847 15.34 -34.74 -51.32
N ASN A 848 15.66 -34.44 -52.59
CA ASN A 848 15.93 -33.11 -53.16
C ASN A 848 15.09 -31.98 -52.53
N PRO A 849 15.66 -30.75 -52.37
CA PRO A 849 14.87 -29.64 -51.89
C PRO A 849 13.75 -29.40 -52.90
N VAL A 850 12.59 -29.28 -52.31
CA VAL A 850 11.44 -28.53 -52.76
C VAL A 850 11.88 -27.28 -53.52
N LEU A 851 12.17 -27.43 -54.79
CA LEU A 851 11.98 -26.41 -55.80
C LEU A 851 12.81 -25.09 -55.71
N VAL A 852 13.49 -24.75 -56.80
CA VAL A 852 14.19 -23.47 -56.94
C VAL A 852 13.68 -22.75 -58.17
N GLU A 853 12.96 -21.64 -57.99
CA GLU A 853 12.43 -20.83 -59.10
C GLU A 853 12.92 -19.38 -59.07
N HIS A 854 13.14 -18.81 -60.25
CA HIS A 854 13.60 -17.44 -60.42
C HIS A 854 12.44 -16.54 -60.84
N PHE A 855 12.30 -15.41 -60.16
CA PHE A 855 11.27 -14.41 -60.41
C PHE A 855 11.91 -13.05 -60.74
N PRO A 856 11.32 -12.27 -61.67
CA PRO A 856 11.74 -10.91 -61.92
C PRO A 856 11.40 -9.99 -60.72
N SER A 857 11.86 -8.74 -60.76
CA SER A 857 11.41 -7.74 -59.79
C SER A 857 9.94 -7.36 -60.05
N GLY A 858 9.11 -7.38 -59.01
CA GLY A 858 7.70 -7.04 -59.04
C GLY A 858 7.08 -7.15 -57.63
N LEU A 859 6.07 -6.34 -57.35
CA LEU A 859 5.29 -6.38 -56.11
C LEU A 859 4.03 -7.22 -56.31
N GLY A 860 3.61 -7.98 -55.29
CA GLY A 860 2.40 -8.80 -55.30
C GLY A 860 2.48 -10.02 -56.20
N GLN A 861 3.68 -10.52 -56.48
CA GLN A 861 3.89 -11.74 -57.25
C GLN A 861 3.38 -12.95 -56.46
N SER A 862 2.97 -14.01 -57.15
CA SER A 862 2.46 -15.23 -56.52
C SER A 862 3.36 -16.41 -56.83
N PHE A 863 3.66 -17.19 -55.80
CA PHE A 863 4.32 -18.47 -55.88
C PHE A 863 3.29 -19.56 -55.59
N SER A 864 3.25 -20.61 -56.43
CA SER A 864 2.38 -21.75 -56.20
C SER A 864 3.01 -23.05 -56.71
N LEU A 865 3.03 -24.06 -55.85
CA LEU A 865 3.34 -25.44 -56.21
C LEU A 865 2.06 -26.15 -56.65
N ASN A 866 1.63 -25.90 -57.89
CA ASN A 866 0.47 -26.57 -58.47
C ASN A 866 0.94 -27.70 -59.40
N GLY A 867 0.73 -28.95 -58.98
CA GLY A 867 0.87 -30.10 -59.88
C GLY A 867 -0.18 -29.99 -60.99
N ILE A 868 0.26 -30.01 -62.25
CA ILE A 868 -0.67 -29.95 -63.39
C ILE A 868 -1.61 -31.16 -63.34
N GLU A 869 -2.92 -30.91 -63.31
CA GLU A 869 -3.84 -31.75 -64.07
C GLU A 869 -3.93 -31.17 -65.48
N ALA A 870 -3.34 -31.88 -66.43
CA ALA A 870 -3.48 -31.56 -67.84
C ALA A 870 -4.91 -31.92 -68.23
N GLU A 871 -5.69 -30.94 -68.73
CA GLU A 871 -6.45 -31.07 -69.98
C GLU A 871 -7.09 -29.73 -70.40
N GLU A 872 -6.62 -29.26 -71.56
CA GLU A 872 -7.29 -28.49 -72.64
C GLU A 872 -8.12 -27.23 -72.34
N GLU A 873 -7.63 -26.05 -72.76
CA GLU A 873 -8.33 -25.19 -73.75
C GLU A 873 -7.47 -24.03 -74.31
N VAL A 874 -7.06 -24.23 -75.57
CA VAL A 874 -6.89 -23.31 -76.72
C VAL A 874 -6.60 -21.81 -76.51
N ALA A 875 -5.34 -21.46 -76.77
CA ALA A 875 -4.75 -20.25 -77.35
C ALA A 875 -5.64 -19.01 -77.63
N LYS A 876 -5.19 -17.86 -77.08
CA LYS A 876 -5.00 -16.62 -77.87
C LYS A 876 -3.68 -15.95 -77.47
N GLU A 877 -2.84 -15.78 -78.49
CA GLU A 877 -1.54 -15.12 -78.46
C GLU A 877 -1.72 -13.60 -78.34
N GLU A 878 -1.09 -12.99 -77.35
CA GLU A 878 -0.23 -11.80 -77.46
C GLU A 878 0.36 -11.49 -76.07
N ASP A 879 1.66 -11.17 -76.05
CA ASP A 879 2.54 -10.84 -74.93
C ASP A 879 3.12 -12.01 -74.08
N GLN A 880 4.29 -12.47 -74.53
CA GLN A 880 5.17 -13.41 -73.85
C GLN A 880 5.87 -12.76 -72.63
N GLU A 881 5.53 -13.20 -71.42
CA GLU A 881 6.44 -13.19 -70.27
C GLU A 881 6.49 -14.58 -69.58
N LYS A 882 7.58 -15.30 -69.89
CA LYS A 882 8.22 -16.46 -69.23
C LYS A 882 7.51 -17.09 -68.00
N HIS A 883 6.85 -18.25 -68.18
CA HIS A 883 6.60 -19.23 -67.12
C HIS A 883 7.52 -20.45 -67.30
N GLY A 884 8.22 -20.84 -66.22
CA GLY A 884 9.05 -22.05 -66.15
C GLY A 884 8.23 -23.35 -66.10
N PRO A 885 8.87 -24.53 -66.18
CA PRO A 885 8.18 -25.81 -66.05
C PRO A 885 7.51 -25.94 -64.67
N PRO A 886 6.30 -26.49 -64.57
CA PRO A 886 5.53 -26.56 -63.33
C PRO A 886 6.12 -27.57 -62.33
N LEU A 887 5.76 -27.34 -61.09
CA LEU A 887 6.55 -27.65 -59.91
C LEU A 887 5.81 -28.72 -59.08
N PRO A 888 6.45 -29.83 -58.65
CA PRO A 888 5.74 -30.93 -57.99
C PRO A 888 5.11 -30.55 -56.64
N LEU A 889 3.92 -31.12 -56.37
CA LEU A 889 3.22 -31.02 -55.08
C LEU A 889 4.05 -31.61 -53.93
N LEU A 890 3.82 -31.13 -52.71
CA LEU A 890 4.46 -31.65 -51.49
C LEU A 890 3.80 -32.96 -51.06
N ASP A 891 4.52 -34.08 -51.11
CA ASP A 891 4.05 -35.37 -50.58
C ASP A 891 4.54 -35.59 -49.14
N LEU A 892 3.68 -35.28 -48.17
CA LEU A 892 4.00 -35.37 -46.75
C LEU A 892 4.00 -36.80 -46.23
N SER A 893 3.38 -37.76 -46.94
CA SER A 893 3.32 -39.17 -46.52
C SER A 893 4.66 -39.89 -46.58
N THR A 894 5.62 -39.31 -47.32
CA THR A 894 6.96 -39.85 -47.46
C THR A 894 7.87 -39.57 -46.26
N TYR A 895 7.38 -38.81 -45.27
CA TYR A 895 8.09 -38.46 -44.05
C TYR A 895 7.36 -38.98 -42.81
N ASN A 896 8.08 -39.22 -41.72
CA ASN A 896 7.46 -39.61 -40.46
C ASN A 896 6.59 -38.45 -39.94
N PRO A 897 5.32 -38.68 -39.54
CA PRO A 897 4.47 -37.64 -38.95
C PRO A 897 5.14 -36.83 -37.82
N ASP A 898 6.00 -37.48 -37.03
CA ASP A 898 6.75 -36.82 -35.95
C ASP A 898 7.82 -35.83 -36.45
N GLU A 899 8.24 -35.92 -37.71
CA GLU A 899 9.19 -34.99 -38.37
C GLU A 899 8.47 -33.83 -39.06
N MET A 900 7.15 -33.96 -39.28
CA MET A 900 6.30 -32.91 -39.87
C MET A 900 5.84 -31.86 -38.85
N VAL A 901 6.02 -32.16 -37.55
CA VAL A 901 5.70 -31.26 -36.45
C VAL A 901 6.98 -30.80 -35.79
N TYR A 902 7.16 -29.49 -35.68
CA TYR A 902 8.34 -28.91 -35.04
C TYR A 902 8.43 -29.29 -33.56
N LYS A 903 9.63 -29.67 -33.12
CA LYS A 903 9.94 -29.97 -31.72
C LYS A 903 10.76 -28.83 -31.11
N THR A 904 10.23 -28.23 -30.04
CA THR A 904 10.86 -27.12 -29.32
C THR A 904 12.28 -27.48 -28.89
N GLY A 905 13.25 -26.59 -29.16
CA GLY A 905 14.66 -26.78 -28.82
C GLY A 905 15.49 -27.51 -29.88
N THR A 906 14.89 -27.91 -31.00
CA THR A 906 15.61 -28.50 -32.14
C THR A 906 15.90 -27.47 -33.24
N MET A 907 16.96 -27.70 -34.02
CA MET A 907 17.29 -26.92 -35.24
C MET A 907 16.75 -27.55 -36.52
N GLN A 908 15.87 -28.55 -36.39
CA GLN A 908 15.22 -29.23 -37.50
C GLN A 908 13.81 -28.67 -37.69
N TYR A 909 13.50 -28.21 -38.90
CA TYR A 909 12.24 -27.57 -39.23
C TYR A 909 11.51 -28.34 -40.33
N PRO A 910 10.20 -28.60 -40.15
CA PRO A 910 9.41 -29.31 -41.15
C PRO A 910 9.38 -28.64 -42.53
N LEU A 911 9.38 -27.30 -42.59
CA LEU A 911 9.40 -26.56 -43.85
C LEU A 911 10.14 -25.22 -43.69
N ILE A 912 11.02 -24.89 -44.64
CA ILE A 912 11.73 -23.59 -44.72
C ILE A 912 11.59 -23.03 -46.14
N ILE A 913 11.18 -21.77 -46.29
CA ILE A 913 11.05 -21.06 -47.57
C ILE A 913 12.05 -19.90 -47.60
N VAL A 914 12.92 -19.83 -48.61
CA VAL A 914 13.99 -18.83 -48.71
C VAL A 914 13.85 -18.03 -50.00
N LEU A 915 13.65 -16.72 -49.90
CA LEU A 915 13.67 -15.79 -51.02
C LEU A 915 15.03 -15.09 -51.03
N GLU A 916 15.83 -15.24 -52.09
CA GLU A 916 17.19 -14.70 -52.21
C GLU A 916 17.29 -13.74 -53.40
N VAL A 917 17.81 -12.54 -53.21
CA VAL A 917 18.05 -11.58 -54.29
C VAL A 917 19.13 -12.12 -55.22
N SER A 918 18.85 -12.17 -56.52
CA SER A 918 19.81 -12.56 -57.54
C SER A 918 20.90 -11.49 -57.67
N SER A 919 22.09 -11.76 -57.15
CA SER A 919 23.22 -10.82 -57.04
C SER A 919 24.57 -11.53 -57.21
N THR A 920 25.59 -10.81 -57.67
CA THR A 920 26.99 -11.31 -57.77
C THR A 920 27.79 -11.15 -56.48
N ARG A 921 27.18 -10.59 -55.42
CA ARG A 921 27.82 -10.46 -54.09
C ARG A 921 27.97 -11.83 -53.43
N LYS A 922 29.03 -12.00 -52.61
CA LYS A 922 29.31 -13.24 -51.85
C LYS A 922 28.18 -13.64 -50.88
N SER A 923 27.42 -12.67 -50.37
CA SER A 923 26.27 -12.86 -49.48
C SER A 923 25.07 -12.06 -50.01
N PRO A 924 24.27 -12.62 -50.93
CA PRO A 924 23.07 -11.94 -51.42
C PRO A 924 22.05 -11.73 -50.30
N GLN A 925 21.29 -10.63 -50.35
CA GLN A 925 20.22 -10.40 -49.39
C GLN A 925 19.14 -11.48 -49.55
N SER A 926 18.68 -12.07 -48.46
CA SER A 926 17.64 -13.09 -48.49
C SER A 926 16.67 -12.98 -47.32
N GLN A 927 15.46 -13.51 -47.47
CA GLN A 927 14.48 -13.69 -46.41
C GLN A 927 14.10 -15.18 -46.32
N SER A 928 14.24 -15.76 -45.12
CA SER A 928 13.89 -17.15 -44.82
C SER A 928 12.66 -17.22 -43.91
N THR A 929 11.71 -18.11 -44.20
CA THR A 929 10.46 -18.31 -43.47
C THR A 929 10.39 -19.76 -42.99
N PHE A 930 10.25 -19.98 -41.69
CA PHE A 930 10.24 -21.31 -41.06
C PHE A 930 8.81 -21.68 -40.68
N CYS A 931 8.39 -22.91 -40.97
CA CYS A 931 7.03 -23.38 -40.78
C CYS A 931 6.98 -24.79 -40.16
N THR A 932 5.87 -25.11 -39.51
CA THR A 932 5.49 -26.44 -39.04
C THR A 932 4.15 -26.86 -39.64
N PHE A 933 3.92 -28.15 -39.78
CA PHE A 933 2.59 -28.66 -40.11
C PHE A 933 1.79 -28.93 -38.83
N VAL A 934 0.46 -28.80 -38.92
CA VAL A 934 -0.50 -29.02 -37.83
C VAL A 934 -1.57 -29.98 -38.33
N LYS A 935 -1.85 -31.03 -37.56
CA LYS A 935 -2.82 -32.03 -37.96
C LYS A 935 -4.26 -31.55 -37.69
N LYS A 936 -5.10 -31.48 -38.73
CA LYS A 936 -6.54 -31.18 -38.64
C LYS A 936 -7.35 -32.46 -38.93
N GLY A 937 -7.60 -33.27 -37.90
CA GLY A 937 -8.31 -34.56 -38.05
C GLY A 937 -7.37 -35.74 -38.32
N GLU A 938 -7.90 -36.89 -38.75
CA GLU A 938 -7.11 -38.14 -38.86
C GLU A 938 -6.09 -38.14 -40.01
N ASP A 939 -6.31 -37.43 -41.13
CA ASP A 939 -5.47 -37.49 -42.35
C ASP A 939 -5.30 -36.15 -43.12
N CYS A 940 -5.46 -35.00 -42.46
CA CYS A 940 -5.32 -33.69 -43.11
C CYS A 940 -4.32 -32.80 -42.36
N TRP A 941 -3.43 -32.14 -43.12
CA TRP A 941 -2.41 -31.23 -42.60
C TRP A 941 -2.72 -29.78 -42.96
N ASP A 942 -2.46 -28.89 -42.01
CA ASP A 942 -2.43 -27.44 -42.17
C ASP A 942 -1.02 -26.91 -41.93
N ILE A 943 -0.74 -25.66 -42.31
CA ILE A 943 0.58 -25.04 -42.15
C ILE A 943 0.53 -23.88 -41.15
N LYS A 944 1.53 -23.81 -40.27
CA LYS A 944 1.72 -22.72 -39.32
C LYS A 944 3.13 -22.16 -39.43
N MET A 945 3.25 -20.85 -39.65
CA MET A 945 4.54 -20.16 -39.63
C MET A 945 5.07 -20.04 -38.19
N LEU A 946 6.36 -20.31 -38.01
CA LEU A 946 7.07 -20.24 -36.72
C LEU A 946 7.82 -18.92 -36.57
N LYS A 947 8.70 -18.59 -37.53
CA LYS A 947 9.56 -17.38 -37.52
C LYS A 947 10.00 -17.00 -38.94
N GLN A 948 10.48 -15.78 -39.10
CA GLN A 948 11.12 -15.31 -40.35
C GLN A 948 12.48 -14.68 -40.04
N LYS A 949 13.47 -14.83 -40.92
CA LYS A 949 14.80 -14.22 -40.82
C LYS A 949 15.15 -13.49 -42.11
N ILE A 950 15.98 -12.46 -42.04
CA ILE A 950 16.53 -11.74 -43.19
C ILE A 950 18.05 -11.63 -43.07
N LEU A 951 18.76 -11.98 -44.13
CA LEU A 951 20.19 -11.77 -44.27
C LEU A 951 20.43 -10.48 -45.04
N VAL A 952 21.08 -9.48 -44.45
CA VAL A 952 21.43 -8.21 -45.11
C VAL A 952 22.88 -7.85 -44.78
N ASP A 953 23.66 -7.50 -45.81
CA ASP A 953 25.08 -7.12 -45.67
C ASP A 953 25.94 -8.11 -44.86
N GLY A 954 25.62 -9.41 -44.96
CA GLY A 954 26.35 -10.49 -44.28
C GLY A 954 25.91 -10.77 -42.85
N LEU A 955 24.91 -10.05 -42.33
CA LEU A 955 24.34 -10.24 -41.00
C LEU A 955 22.90 -10.76 -41.09
N THR A 956 22.57 -11.76 -40.29
CA THR A 956 21.21 -12.32 -40.23
C THR A 956 20.42 -11.73 -39.07
N TYR A 957 19.22 -11.25 -39.36
CA TYR A 957 18.28 -10.68 -38.41
C TYR A 957 17.00 -11.52 -38.38
N GLU A 958 16.44 -11.78 -37.21
CA GLU A 958 15.12 -12.40 -37.10
C GLU A 958 14.03 -11.33 -37.20
N LEU A 959 13.07 -11.51 -38.10
CA LEU A 959 11.94 -10.61 -38.26
C LEU A 959 10.96 -10.84 -37.13
N GLN A 960 10.62 -9.74 -36.48
CA GLN A 960 9.58 -9.73 -35.49
C GLN A 960 8.61 -8.58 -35.79
N GLU A 961 7.32 -8.90 -35.88
CA GLU A 961 6.24 -7.93 -36.09
C GLU A 961 6.18 -6.89 -34.96
N ILE A 962 5.88 -5.65 -35.30
CA ILE A 962 5.72 -4.59 -34.31
C ILE A 962 4.23 -4.33 -34.15
N TYR A 963 3.72 -4.59 -32.95
CA TYR A 963 2.31 -4.42 -32.65
C TYR A 963 2.00 -2.94 -32.44
N GLY A 964 0.99 -2.42 -33.13
CA GLY A 964 0.60 -1.00 -33.05
C GLY A 964 1.29 -0.10 -34.08
N ILE A 965 2.01 -0.64 -35.06
CA ILE A 965 2.65 0.18 -36.11
C ILE A 965 1.66 0.75 -37.14
N ASP A 966 0.45 0.17 -37.29
CA ASP A 966 -0.51 0.47 -38.37
C ASP A 966 -1.18 1.86 -38.31
N GLY A 967 -0.78 2.73 -37.38
CA GLY A 967 -1.25 4.11 -37.25
C GLY A 967 -0.15 5.18 -37.25
N SER A 968 1.08 4.83 -36.85
CA SER A 968 2.20 5.78 -36.76
C SER A 968 2.74 6.20 -38.14
N VAL A 969 2.56 5.35 -39.16
CA VAL A 969 2.91 5.68 -40.55
C VAL A 969 1.96 6.73 -41.16
N ALA A 970 0.76 6.91 -40.60
CA ALA A 970 -0.22 7.90 -41.05
C ALA A 970 -0.02 9.31 -40.46
N ALA A 971 0.80 9.44 -39.41
CA ALA A 971 1.01 10.67 -38.65
C ALA A 971 2.27 11.47 -39.08
N ALA A 972 2.85 11.21 -40.25
CA ALA A 972 3.88 12.07 -40.81
C ALA A 972 3.25 13.43 -41.23
N PRO A 973 3.91 14.58 -40.94
CA PRO A 973 3.34 15.89 -41.21
C PRO A 973 3.06 16.07 -42.72
N LYS A 974 1.81 16.37 -43.07
CA LYS A 974 1.42 16.75 -44.45
C LYS A 974 2.03 18.13 -44.75
N ALA A 975 2.92 18.20 -45.74
CA ALA A 975 3.44 19.47 -46.23
C ALA A 975 2.28 20.35 -46.77
N GLY A 976 2.11 21.53 -46.18
CA GLY A 976 1.04 22.47 -46.52
C GLY A 976 1.16 23.00 -47.96
N GLY A 977 0.08 22.85 -48.73
CA GLY A 977 -0.13 23.51 -50.01
C GLY A 977 -1.15 24.65 -49.88
N ALA A 978 -0.70 25.87 -50.18
CA ALA A 978 -1.47 27.12 -50.06
C ALA A 978 -2.43 27.39 -51.24
N ALA A 979 -3.56 28.07 -50.93
CA ALA A 979 -4.27 29.14 -51.68
C ALA A 979 -5.76 29.18 -51.24
N GLY A 980 -6.47 30.26 -50.89
CA GLY A 980 -6.36 31.73 -50.80
C GLY A 980 -7.81 32.25 -50.55
N GLY A 981 -8.19 33.44 -50.06
CA GLY A 981 -7.54 34.62 -49.47
C GLY A 981 -8.62 35.61 -48.92
N GLY A 982 -8.18 36.59 -48.09
CA GLY A 982 -8.88 37.84 -47.69
C GLY A 982 -9.80 37.74 -46.44
N GLN A 983 -9.82 38.64 -45.43
CA GLN A 983 -9.10 39.89 -45.13
C GLN A 983 -9.28 40.22 -43.61
N ALA A 984 -8.22 40.82 -43.04
CA ALA A 984 -7.88 41.24 -41.66
C ALA A 984 -8.96 41.57 -40.59
N ASP A 985 -8.67 41.21 -39.32
CA ASP A 985 -8.24 42.16 -38.26
C ASP A 985 -7.68 41.46 -37.00
N THR A 986 -6.85 42.20 -36.24
CA THR A 986 -5.76 41.74 -35.33
C THR A 986 -6.13 41.46 -33.86
N ASN A 987 -5.70 40.33 -33.27
CA ASN A 987 -4.78 40.25 -32.10
C ASN A 987 -4.67 38.84 -31.46
N HIS A 988 -3.44 38.50 -31.04
CA HIS A 988 -2.93 37.33 -30.29
C HIS A 988 -2.76 35.99 -31.01
N ALA A 989 -1.48 35.65 -31.25
CA ALA A 989 -1.02 34.39 -31.81
C ALA A 989 -1.21 33.22 -30.83
N THR A 990 -2.07 32.28 -31.21
CA THR A 990 -2.13 30.90 -30.71
C THR A 990 -1.00 30.09 -31.35
N LYS A 991 -0.37 29.19 -30.59
CA LYS A 991 0.67 28.28 -31.09
C LYS A 991 -0.02 26.97 -31.49
N ASP A 992 0.23 26.54 -32.73
CA ASP A 992 -0.47 25.50 -33.48
C ASP A 992 -0.55 24.11 -32.79
N GLU A 993 -1.74 23.50 -32.81
CA GLU A 993 -1.98 22.07 -32.52
C GLU A 993 -1.62 21.23 -33.75
N ILE A 994 -0.76 20.23 -33.59
CA ILE A 994 -0.51 19.20 -34.61
C ILE A 994 -1.65 18.20 -34.52
N GLU A 995 -2.53 18.11 -35.53
CA GLU A 995 -3.60 17.10 -35.57
C GLU A 995 -3.01 15.69 -35.73
N ILE A 996 -3.05 14.89 -34.66
CA ILE A 996 -2.64 13.48 -34.67
C ILE A 996 -3.87 12.62 -35.05
N PRO A 997 -3.74 11.66 -35.98
CA PRO A 997 -4.85 10.76 -36.32
C PRO A 997 -5.32 9.93 -35.11
N GLU A 998 -6.63 9.84 -34.90
CA GLU A 998 -7.23 9.02 -33.82
C GLU A 998 -6.64 7.61 -33.78
N GLY A 999 -6.07 7.24 -32.63
CA GLY A 999 -5.44 5.94 -32.41
C GLY A 999 -3.99 5.81 -32.85
N ALA A 1000 -3.34 6.88 -33.33
CA ALA A 1000 -1.89 6.93 -33.60
C ALA A 1000 -1.07 7.61 -32.47
N GLU A 1001 -1.76 8.14 -31.47
CA GLU A 1001 -1.19 8.84 -30.32
C GLU A 1001 -0.38 7.91 -29.41
N CYS A 1002 0.61 8.49 -28.73
CA CYS A 1002 1.32 7.87 -27.62
C CYS A 1002 0.34 7.62 -26.48
N ILE A 1003 0.21 6.38 -26.03
CA ILE A 1003 -0.76 6.02 -24.98
C ILE A 1003 -0.48 6.69 -23.64
N ILE A 1004 0.75 7.18 -23.49
CA ILE A 1004 1.21 7.87 -22.30
C ILE A 1004 0.86 9.35 -22.45
N CYS A 1005 1.55 10.14 -23.26
CA CYS A 1005 1.24 11.59 -23.26
C CYS A 1005 -0.08 11.95 -23.96
N LEU A 1006 -0.61 11.09 -24.85
CA LEU A 1006 -1.69 11.34 -25.82
C LEU A 1006 -1.48 12.57 -26.73
N CYS A 1007 -0.39 13.31 -26.55
CA CYS A 1007 -0.09 14.57 -27.24
C CYS A 1007 0.88 14.42 -28.41
N GLU A 1008 1.56 13.27 -28.55
CA GLU A 1008 2.59 13.03 -29.58
C GLU A 1008 2.36 11.67 -30.25
N PRO A 1009 2.65 11.50 -31.55
CA PRO A 1009 2.49 10.20 -32.20
C PRO A 1009 3.49 9.18 -31.67
N ARG A 1010 3.06 7.93 -31.56
CA ARG A 1010 3.93 6.84 -31.10
C ARG A 1010 5.01 6.50 -32.15
N ASN A 1011 6.26 6.40 -31.71
CA ASN A 1011 7.42 6.12 -32.58
C ASN A 1011 8.46 5.19 -31.91
N THR A 1012 8.20 4.68 -30.72
CA THR A 1012 9.14 3.85 -29.95
C THR A 1012 8.52 2.50 -29.61
N THR A 1013 9.26 1.44 -29.93
CA THR A 1013 8.87 0.04 -29.71
C THR A 1013 9.58 -0.52 -28.49
N ILE A 1014 8.86 -1.29 -27.68
CA ILE A 1014 9.38 -1.91 -26.46
C ILE A 1014 9.77 -3.36 -26.74
N LEU A 1015 11.00 -3.78 -26.43
CA LEU A 1015 11.46 -5.17 -26.58
C LEU A 1015 11.44 -5.92 -25.23
N PRO A 1016 11.12 -7.23 -25.20
CA PRO A 1016 10.89 -8.14 -26.34
C PRO A 1016 9.42 -8.20 -26.81
N CYS A 1017 8.51 -7.52 -26.13
CA CYS A 1017 7.06 -7.61 -26.41
C CYS A 1017 6.59 -6.95 -27.71
N ARG A 1018 7.42 -6.07 -28.29
CA ARG A 1018 7.25 -5.39 -29.59
C ARG A 1018 6.03 -4.47 -29.71
N HIS A 1019 5.47 -3.99 -28.61
CA HIS A 1019 4.44 -2.95 -28.66
C HIS A 1019 5.06 -1.58 -28.95
N MET A 1020 4.63 -0.97 -30.06
CA MET A 1020 4.90 0.43 -30.39
C MET A 1020 3.74 1.28 -29.86
N CYS A 1021 3.85 1.71 -28.61
CA CYS A 1021 2.81 2.48 -27.93
C CYS A 1021 3.30 3.83 -27.40
N LEU A 1022 4.60 4.12 -27.47
CA LEU A 1022 5.21 5.31 -26.86
C LEU A 1022 5.78 6.26 -27.91
N CYS A 1023 5.73 7.57 -27.64
CA CYS A 1023 6.63 8.51 -28.29
C CYS A 1023 8.01 8.44 -27.62
N SER A 1024 9.04 8.95 -28.30
CA SER A 1024 10.44 8.84 -27.87
C SER A 1024 10.71 9.53 -26.55
N GLU A 1025 10.01 10.63 -26.29
CA GLU A 1025 10.13 11.36 -25.02
C GLU A 1025 9.52 10.57 -23.86
N CYS A 1026 8.36 9.94 -24.07
CA CYS A 1026 7.73 9.07 -23.08
C CYS A 1026 8.53 7.79 -22.84
N ALA A 1027 9.15 7.23 -23.89
CA ALA A 1027 9.99 6.05 -23.76
C ALA A 1027 11.28 6.35 -22.96
N GLU A 1028 11.87 7.54 -23.13
CA GLU A 1028 13.05 7.93 -22.35
C GLU A 1028 12.71 8.16 -20.86
N ALA A 1029 11.50 8.62 -20.56
CA ALA A 1029 10.97 8.67 -19.20
C ALA A 1029 10.73 7.26 -18.63
N LEU A 1030 10.13 6.35 -19.41
CA LEU A 1030 9.90 4.96 -19.03
C LEU A 1030 11.22 4.27 -18.66
N ARG A 1031 12.27 4.44 -19.47
CA ARG A 1031 13.64 3.91 -19.22
C ARG A 1031 14.16 4.19 -17.81
N LYS A 1032 13.76 5.31 -17.18
CA LYS A 1032 14.26 5.79 -15.89
C LYS A 1032 13.32 5.47 -14.72
N SER A 1033 12.10 5.00 -14.96
CA SER A 1033 11.03 4.95 -13.96
C SER A 1033 10.23 3.64 -13.90
N SER A 1034 10.16 2.87 -15.01
CA SER A 1034 9.43 1.60 -15.09
C SER A 1034 10.15 0.61 -15.99
N SER A 1035 10.22 -0.65 -15.57
CA SER A 1035 10.83 -1.71 -16.36
C SER A 1035 9.81 -2.55 -17.13
N THR A 1036 8.56 -2.11 -17.34
CA THR A 1036 7.54 -2.93 -18.05
C THR A 1036 6.77 -2.19 -19.15
N CYS A 1037 6.34 -2.93 -20.19
CA CYS A 1037 5.54 -2.40 -21.30
C CYS A 1037 4.13 -1.99 -20.83
N PRO A 1038 3.62 -0.79 -21.15
CA PRO A 1038 2.29 -0.39 -20.65
C PRO A 1038 1.10 -1.10 -21.32
N ILE A 1039 1.32 -1.78 -22.46
CA ILE A 1039 0.26 -2.54 -23.13
C ILE A 1039 0.14 -3.95 -22.55
N CYS A 1040 1.25 -4.66 -22.39
CA CYS A 1040 1.24 -6.09 -22.04
C CYS A 1040 2.01 -6.44 -20.76
N ARG A 1041 2.52 -5.43 -20.04
CA ARG A 1041 3.27 -5.54 -18.77
C ARG A 1041 4.53 -6.41 -18.82
N THR A 1042 4.97 -6.85 -19.99
CA THR A 1042 6.24 -7.58 -20.18
C THR A 1042 7.43 -6.69 -19.82
N ASN A 1043 8.44 -7.24 -19.14
CA ASN A 1043 9.64 -6.50 -18.75
C ASN A 1043 10.37 -5.94 -19.99
N VAL A 1044 10.71 -4.65 -19.95
CA VAL A 1044 11.42 -3.91 -20.99
C VAL A 1044 12.89 -4.24 -20.90
N GLU A 1045 13.40 -4.90 -21.93
CA GLU A 1045 14.81 -5.23 -22.07
C GLU A 1045 15.54 -4.17 -22.89
N ALA A 1046 14.87 -3.61 -23.91
CA ALA A 1046 15.39 -2.51 -24.72
C ALA A 1046 14.25 -1.65 -25.26
N LEU A 1047 14.58 -0.39 -25.58
CA LEU A 1047 13.67 0.55 -26.21
C LEU A 1047 14.23 0.91 -27.59
N LEU A 1048 13.43 0.67 -28.62
CA LEU A 1048 13.84 0.80 -30.00
C LEU A 1048 13.08 1.96 -30.65
N GLN A 1049 13.76 3.10 -30.85
CA GLN A 1049 13.15 4.27 -31.49
C GLN A 1049 13.17 4.10 -33.01
N ILE A 1050 11.99 4.14 -33.62
CA ILE A 1050 11.80 4.00 -35.08
C ILE A 1050 11.50 5.37 -35.68
N ARG A 1051 12.38 5.84 -36.55
CA ARG A 1051 12.16 7.05 -37.34
C ARG A 1051 11.49 6.68 -38.66
N VAL A 1052 10.26 7.13 -38.86
CA VAL A 1052 9.59 7.06 -40.16
C VAL A 1052 10.01 8.30 -40.94
N GLU A 1053 11.02 8.16 -41.81
CA GLU A 1053 11.39 9.26 -42.72
C GLU A 1053 10.25 9.49 -43.74
N ALA A 1054 9.82 10.74 -43.87
CA ALA A 1054 8.88 11.15 -44.90
C ALA A 1054 9.49 10.79 -46.26
N LYS A 1055 8.76 10.01 -47.04
CA LYS A 1055 9.18 9.60 -48.39
C LYS A 1055 9.28 10.85 -49.26
N GLU A 1056 10.48 11.40 -49.42
CA GLU A 1056 10.76 12.35 -50.48
C GLU A 1056 10.45 11.66 -51.81
N THR A 1057 9.41 12.13 -52.51
CA THR A 1057 9.30 11.91 -53.96
C THR A 1057 10.36 12.78 -54.63
N THR A 1058 11.60 12.29 -54.65
CA THR A 1058 12.62 12.78 -55.58
C THR A 1058 12.47 12.03 -56.89
N THR A 1059 11.66 12.62 -57.78
CA THR A 1059 11.99 12.59 -59.20
C THR A 1059 13.30 13.35 -59.39
N THR A 1060 14.41 12.62 -59.54
CA THR A 1060 15.52 12.92 -60.47
C THR A 1060 16.55 11.82 -60.37
N GLU A 1061 16.64 11.03 -61.43
CA GLU A 1061 17.87 10.38 -61.84
C GLU A 1061 18.95 11.45 -62.09
N ALA A 1062 20.16 11.18 -61.62
CA ALA A 1062 21.47 11.50 -62.23
C ALA A 1062 22.51 11.96 -61.19
N GLU A 1063 23.70 11.35 -61.29
CA GLU A 1063 24.98 11.75 -60.70
C GLU A 1063 25.21 11.43 -59.21
N ASP A 1064 25.73 10.23 -58.94
CA ASP A 1064 27.00 10.08 -58.18
C ASP A 1064 27.57 8.65 -58.35
N ASP A 1065 27.95 8.34 -59.61
CA ASP A 1065 28.97 7.35 -59.93
C ASP A 1065 30.28 8.13 -60.21
N ALA A 1066 31.05 8.47 -59.17
CA ALA A 1066 32.50 8.70 -59.24
C ALA A 1066 33.09 9.12 -57.88
N LYS A 1067 34.17 8.43 -57.48
CA LYS A 1067 35.02 8.59 -56.27
C LYS A 1067 34.55 7.66 -55.16
N THR A 1068 35.22 6.57 -54.82
CA THR A 1068 36.67 6.38 -54.73
C THR A 1068 36.99 4.89 -54.79
N GLU A 1069 37.50 4.42 -55.93
CA GLU A 1069 38.68 3.57 -55.90
C GLU A 1069 39.88 4.42 -55.44
N VAL A 1070 40.92 3.77 -54.91
CA VAL A 1070 42.21 4.31 -54.42
C VAL A 1070 42.25 4.54 -52.89
N GLU A 1071 42.47 3.47 -52.14
CA GLU A 1071 43.73 3.26 -51.38
C GLU A 1071 43.68 1.91 -50.64
N ASP A 1072 43.97 0.84 -51.39
CA ASP A 1072 44.42 -0.44 -50.84
C ASP A 1072 45.91 -0.56 -51.18
N SER A 1073 46.75 0.05 -50.33
CA SER A 1073 48.18 -0.23 -50.26
C SER A 1073 48.77 0.20 -48.92
N LYS A 1074 48.64 -0.65 -47.89
CA LYS A 1074 49.71 -0.94 -46.93
C LYS A 1074 49.40 -2.13 -46.04
#